data_AF-A0A7X8L2E4-F1
#
_entry.id   AF-A0A7X8L2E4-F1
#
_cell.length_a   1.000
_cell.length_b   1.000
_cell.length_c   1.000
_cell.angle_alpha   90.00
_cell.angle_beta   90.00
_cell.angle_gamma   90.00
#
_symmetry.space_group_name_H-M   'P 1'
#
loop_
_entity.id
_entity.type
_entity.pdbx_description
1 polymer ?
#
loop_
_entity_poly.entity_id
_entity_poly.type
_entity_poly.pdbx_seq_one_letter_code
_entity_poly.pdbx_strand_id
1 'polypeptide(L)'
;MKRYIIVGGVAAGATAAARLRRLDEQAEIILIERGPNVSYANCGLPYYIGGEIAQRKTLFVATKESIESKYNVQVWENCEVTAIDPEAHTAEVLNKKTGQSTTESYTQLLLSTGSSPVVPPFPGVDSSRVFTLWTVPDTDRIKNFIDTEKPKRAVVVGGGFIGLEMVENLVHLGIAVDLVEMMPQVMAPFDPDMSKIIENHLAEQGVRLHLGKGLVSIHDDGRRLLLNDDSEIHCDMVLLSIGVRPNNDLAKQLGLDMAQRGHVVTDDNMRTSVKDIYAAGDLIESTDFLTGDRKCVPLAGPANKQGRIAADTMVADAHADEADGFKLGPSARYDGTQGTSIARIFDLSCGSTGLNEKALKAKGLEFGKDYSYSLLHPQSHAGYFPGALPMTIKLLFSLEDGKVYGTQIIGYDGVDKRVDVIATAIRFKANIYDLTRLELAYAPPYSSAKDPVNFAGYAATNIYENITHPVTWEQAFEETKEEGKDLLDIREHTERLASIIEGIQHIPLTEIRGRMDELDKSKTYYVFCSVGLRGYIAERILKQEGFDCRNILGGIRTWKALYDTDTSVSLEDQSDLPQDSDRSAPTLESVPAAGTVKLESLNVCGLSCPGPIVEVAKTIETLEPGTHLYVTATDPGFTKDIQAWCENTGNRLVKKGREGKEWFAEIQKGGGDPAADDTTPQTAQSAPRANEKTMIVFSGDLDKAIASFIIANGAAAMGNKVNMFFTFWGLNILRRDQKVPVKKDFMSKMFSGMMPRGSRKLGLSKMNFGGAGKNMIRNVMKKKNIASLEELIQQAKEAGVKMTACQMSMDVMGITHEELIDGVEVGGVASMLNDNDRSNMNLFI
;
A
#
# COMPACT_ATOMS: atom_id res chain seq x y z
N MET A 1 52.99 8.14 -21.88
CA MET A 1 52.16 7.86 -20.69
C MET A 1 50.79 8.48 -20.95
N LYS A 2 49.71 7.69 -20.86
CA LYS A 2 48.35 8.20 -21.06
C LYS A 2 47.92 8.96 -19.82
N ARG A 3 47.27 10.11 -19.98
CA ARG A 3 46.76 10.93 -18.88
C ARG A 3 45.25 11.13 -19.04
N TYR A 4 44.49 10.71 -18.04
CA TYR A 4 43.04 10.83 -18.02
C TYR A 4 42.61 11.87 -16.99
N ILE A 5 41.83 12.87 -17.42
CA ILE A 5 41.18 13.83 -16.52
C ILE A 5 39.70 13.49 -16.40
N ILE A 6 39.21 13.43 -15.17
CA ILE A 6 37.79 13.18 -14.87
C ILE A 6 37.26 14.37 -14.08
N VAL A 7 36.20 15.00 -14.60
CA VAL A 7 35.56 16.18 -14.01
C VAL A 7 34.28 15.78 -13.29
N GLY A 8 34.31 15.79 -11.96
CA GLY A 8 33.23 15.35 -11.07
C GLY A 8 33.55 14.02 -10.37
N GLY A 9 33.56 14.03 -9.03
CA GLY A 9 34.11 12.96 -8.18
C GLY A 9 33.09 12.06 -7.50
N VAL A 10 31.84 12.00 -7.98
CA VAL A 10 30.74 11.24 -7.34
C VAL A 10 30.39 9.99 -8.15
N ALA A 11 29.15 9.80 -8.64
CA ALA A 11 28.68 8.51 -9.16
C ALA A 11 29.45 8.01 -10.41
N ALA A 12 29.33 8.71 -11.54
CA ALA A 12 29.95 8.27 -12.79
C ALA A 12 31.48 8.45 -12.76
N GLY A 13 31.97 9.61 -12.35
CA GLY A 13 33.40 9.90 -12.33
C GLY A 13 34.24 9.03 -11.38
N ALA A 14 33.79 8.77 -10.14
CA ALA A 14 34.53 7.88 -9.25
C ALA A 14 34.50 6.42 -9.75
N THR A 15 33.38 6.00 -10.35
CA THR A 15 33.29 4.68 -10.99
C THR A 15 34.25 4.56 -12.17
N ALA A 16 34.34 5.61 -13.00
CA ALA A 16 35.27 5.66 -14.11
C ALA A 16 36.73 5.61 -13.63
N ALA A 17 37.10 6.42 -12.62
CA ALA A 17 38.44 6.45 -12.06
C ALA A 17 38.89 5.06 -11.56
N ALA A 18 38.03 4.40 -10.76
CA ALA A 18 38.31 3.06 -10.26
C ALA A 18 38.38 2.01 -11.38
N ARG A 19 37.59 2.17 -12.45
CA ARG A 19 37.62 1.25 -13.60
C ARG A 19 38.87 1.47 -14.47
N LEU A 20 39.22 2.71 -14.77
CA LEU A 20 40.42 3.07 -15.54
C LEU A 20 41.67 2.46 -14.92
N ARG A 21 41.87 2.59 -13.60
CA ARG A 21 43.03 1.97 -12.95
C ARG A 21 43.08 0.46 -13.14
N ARG A 22 41.94 -0.23 -13.02
CA ARG A 22 41.89 -1.69 -13.22
C ARG A 22 42.18 -2.14 -14.65
N LEU A 23 42.18 -1.22 -15.61
CA LEU A 23 42.44 -1.48 -17.02
C LEU A 23 43.86 -1.07 -17.44
N ASP A 24 44.39 0.00 -16.85
CA ASP A 24 45.72 0.52 -17.16
C ASP A 24 46.43 0.99 -15.88
N GLU A 25 47.45 0.23 -15.47
CA GLU A 25 48.28 0.53 -14.30
C GLU A 25 49.32 1.64 -14.58
N GLN A 26 49.63 1.91 -15.85
CA GLN A 26 50.60 2.93 -16.26
C GLN A 26 49.95 4.29 -16.55
N ALA A 27 48.62 4.34 -16.61
CA ALA A 27 47.87 5.57 -16.75
C ALA A 27 48.10 6.52 -15.58
N GLU A 28 48.24 7.81 -15.89
CA GLU A 28 48.03 8.88 -14.92
C GLU A 28 46.54 9.24 -14.91
N ILE A 29 45.89 9.20 -13.75
CA ILE A 29 44.46 9.46 -13.62
C ILE A 29 44.28 10.58 -12.60
N ILE A 30 43.63 11.67 -13.01
CA ILE A 30 43.32 12.82 -12.16
C ILE A 30 41.80 12.97 -12.05
N LEU A 31 41.28 12.88 -10.84
CA LEU A 31 39.88 13.08 -10.51
C LEU A 31 39.70 14.45 -9.85
N ILE A 32 39.00 15.36 -10.53
CA ILE A 32 38.81 16.74 -10.10
C ILE A 32 37.39 16.94 -9.59
N GLU A 33 37.25 17.41 -8.35
CA GLU A 33 35.98 17.67 -7.68
C GLU A 33 35.93 19.10 -7.15
N ARG A 34 34.91 19.86 -7.59
CA ARG A 34 34.73 21.27 -7.19
C ARG A 34 34.36 21.42 -5.72
N GLY A 35 33.69 20.40 -5.16
CA GLY A 35 33.28 20.34 -3.77
C GLY A 35 34.39 19.81 -2.86
N PRO A 36 34.15 19.82 -1.54
CA PRO A 36 35.12 19.37 -0.56
C PRO A 36 35.18 17.85 -0.40
N ASN A 37 34.31 17.09 -1.07
CA ASN A 37 34.17 15.66 -0.86
C ASN A 37 33.92 14.91 -2.16
N VAL A 38 34.59 13.78 -2.34
CA VAL A 38 34.32 12.78 -3.38
C VAL A 38 33.49 11.61 -2.85
N SER A 39 32.86 10.86 -3.76
CA SER A 39 32.21 9.57 -3.48
C SER A 39 31.30 9.57 -2.24
N TYR A 40 30.49 10.61 -2.06
CA TYR A 40 29.48 10.66 -1.02
C TYR A 40 28.13 10.12 -1.53
N ALA A 41 27.32 9.62 -0.61
CA ALA A 41 26.01 9.03 -0.89
C ALA A 41 24.93 10.12 -0.94
N ASN A 42 24.72 10.71 -2.13
CA ASN A 42 23.66 11.70 -2.37
C ASN A 42 22.29 11.20 -1.89
N CYS A 43 21.98 9.92 -2.12
CA CYS A 43 20.71 9.31 -1.71
C CYS A 43 20.59 9.17 -0.18
N GLY A 44 21.69 9.28 0.57
CA GLY A 44 21.68 9.21 2.04
C GLY A 44 21.43 10.56 2.72
N LEU A 45 21.45 11.68 1.97
CA LEU A 45 21.39 13.01 2.56
C LEU A 45 20.06 13.29 3.32
N PRO A 46 18.87 12.98 2.78
CA PRO A 46 17.61 13.16 3.52
C PRO A 46 17.59 12.36 4.83
N TYR A 47 18.05 11.11 4.80
CA TYR A 47 18.06 10.20 5.95
C TYR A 47 19.07 10.59 7.03
N TYR A 48 20.15 11.31 6.67
CA TYR A 48 21.03 11.93 7.67
C TYR A 48 20.40 13.17 8.30
N ILE A 49 19.65 13.97 7.52
CA ILE A 49 18.90 15.12 8.07
C ILE A 49 17.85 14.63 9.08
N GLY A 50 17.07 13.61 8.73
CA GLY A 50 16.06 13.02 9.62
C GLY A 50 16.63 12.20 10.79
N GLY A 51 17.94 11.99 10.85
CA GLY A 51 18.63 11.31 11.95
C GLY A 51 18.64 9.78 11.90
N GLU A 52 18.03 9.15 10.90
CA GLU A 52 18.09 7.69 10.71
C GLU A 52 19.52 7.22 10.40
N ILE A 53 20.22 7.96 9.53
CA ILE A 53 21.68 7.86 9.44
C ILE A 53 22.27 8.73 10.55
N ALA A 54 22.58 8.12 11.68
CA ALA A 54 23.05 8.85 12.86
C ALA A 54 24.42 9.54 12.68
N GLN A 55 25.29 9.00 11.83
CA GLN A 55 26.68 9.44 11.71
C GLN A 55 26.98 10.03 10.33
N ARG A 56 27.34 11.32 10.29
CA ARG A 56 27.72 12.04 9.06
C ARG A 56 28.78 11.30 8.24
N LYS A 57 29.76 10.68 8.91
CA LYS A 57 30.85 9.97 8.25
C LYS A 57 30.39 8.80 7.37
N THR A 58 29.21 8.23 7.64
CA THR A 58 28.62 7.12 6.88
C THR A 58 28.16 7.58 5.49
N LEU A 59 27.97 8.88 5.28
CA LEU A 59 27.66 9.44 3.96
C LEU A 59 28.85 9.32 3.00
N PHE A 60 30.09 9.17 3.47
CA PHE A 60 31.27 9.06 2.61
C PHE A 60 31.58 7.59 2.33
N VAL A 61 31.25 7.13 1.13
CA VAL A 61 31.46 5.73 0.71
C VAL A 61 32.95 5.45 0.51
N ALA A 62 33.69 6.45 0.03
CA ALA A 62 35.14 6.43 -0.06
C ALA A 62 35.70 7.82 0.24
N THR A 63 36.87 7.87 0.87
CA THR A 63 37.63 9.12 1.06
C THR A 63 38.66 9.29 -0.05
N LYS A 64 39.14 10.53 -0.22
CA LYS A 64 40.27 10.86 -1.08
C LYS A 64 41.45 9.90 -0.87
N GLU A 65 41.89 9.73 0.37
CA GLU A 65 43.05 8.92 0.72
C GLU A 65 42.81 7.44 0.37
N SER A 66 41.60 6.94 0.60
CA SER A 66 41.25 5.57 0.23
C SER A 66 41.22 5.36 -1.28
N ILE A 67 40.81 6.35 -2.07
CA ILE A 67 40.79 6.25 -3.54
C ILE A 67 42.22 6.31 -4.06
N GLU A 68 43.02 7.25 -3.57
CA GLU A 68 44.44 7.41 -3.89
C GLU A 68 45.23 6.14 -3.58
N SER A 69 45.09 5.58 -2.38
CA SER A 69 45.87 4.42 -1.97
C SER A 69 45.48 3.13 -2.69
N LYS A 70 44.18 2.94 -2.98
CA LYS A 70 43.66 1.71 -3.61
C LYS A 70 43.82 1.71 -5.13
N TYR A 71 43.70 2.87 -5.75
CA TYR A 71 43.62 2.99 -7.20
C TYR A 71 44.71 3.88 -7.80
N ASN A 72 45.66 4.40 -7.01
CA ASN A 72 46.73 5.26 -7.52
C ASN A 72 46.18 6.39 -8.42
N VAL A 73 45.04 6.98 -8.03
CA VAL A 73 44.35 8.08 -8.73
C VAL A 73 44.63 9.35 -7.96
N GLN A 74 45.06 10.43 -8.60
CA GLN A 74 45.22 11.72 -7.94
C GLN A 74 43.84 12.38 -7.75
N VAL A 75 43.46 12.71 -6.52
CA VAL A 75 42.14 13.29 -6.23
C VAL A 75 42.29 14.75 -5.79
N TRP A 76 41.70 15.66 -6.56
CA TRP A 76 41.78 17.10 -6.33
C TRP A 76 40.41 17.65 -5.91
N GLU A 77 40.20 17.74 -4.59
CA GLU A 77 39.00 18.34 -4.00
C GLU A 77 39.12 19.86 -3.90
N ASN A 78 37.99 20.57 -3.93
CA ASN A 78 37.92 22.02 -4.00
C ASN A 78 38.64 22.59 -5.23
N CYS A 79 38.70 21.82 -6.32
CA CYS A 79 39.30 22.22 -7.58
C CYS A 79 38.22 22.20 -8.66
N GLU A 80 38.10 23.27 -9.42
CA GLU A 80 37.05 23.45 -10.43
C GLU A 80 37.67 23.61 -11.81
N VAL A 81 37.25 22.77 -12.75
CA VAL A 81 37.64 22.94 -14.16
C VAL A 81 36.84 24.11 -14.72
N THR A 82 37.52 25.17 -15.14
CA THR A 82 36.89 26.44 -15.58
C THR A 82 36.83 26.58 -17.09
N ALA A 83 37.76 25.95 -17.81
CA ALA A 83 37.83 25.93 -19.26
C ALA A 83 38.54 24.66 -19.75
N ILE A 84 38.23 24.24 -20.98
CA ILE A 84 38.87 23.11 -21.65
C ILE A 84 39.21 23.56 -23.07
N ASP A 85 40.48 23.40 -23.47
CA ASP A 85 40.95 23.60 -24.83
C ASP A 85 41.11 22.22 -25.51
N PRO A 86 40.19 21.84 -26.42
CA PRO A 86 40.22 20.55 -27.08
C PRO A 86 41.30 20.44 -28.16
N GLU A 87 41.81 21.56 -28.71
CA GLU A 87 42.86 21.55 -29.72
C GLU A 87 44.24 21.36 -29.07
N ALA A 88 44.46 22.03 -27.93
CA ALA A 88 45.68 21.89 -27.15
C ALA A 88 45.68 20.66 -26.22
N HIS A 89 44.52 19.99 -26.06
CA HIS A 89 44.26 18.95 -25.06
C HIS A 89 44.65 19.39 -23.64
N THR A 90 44.16 20.55 -23.22
CA THR A 90 44.40 21.09 -21.87
C THR A 90 43.13 21.51 -21.15
N ALA A 91 43.14 21.45 -19.82
CA ALA A 91 42.08 21.91 -18.94
C ALA A 91 42.62 22.92 -17.94
N GLU A 92 41.93 24.05 -17.78
CA GLU A 92 42.23 25.02 -16.73
C GLU A 92 41.54 24.62 -15.43
N VAL A 93 42.30 24.55 -14.35
CA VAL A 93 41.83 24.09 -13.04
C VAL A 93 42.08 25.17 -11.99
N LEU A 94 41.00 25.67 -11.38
CA LEU A 94 41.06 26.63 -10.29
C LEU A 94 40.99 25.91 -8.95
N ASN A 95 42.01 26.07 -8.11
CA ASN A 95 41.94 25.68 -6.70
C ASN A 95 41.17 26.73 -5.90
N LYS A 96 39.97 26.38 -5.45
CA LYS A 96 39.04 27.30 -4.76
C LYS A 96 39.51 27.70 -3.36
N LYS A 97 40.44 26.95 -2.77
CA LYS A 97 41.03 27.28 -1.45
C LYS A 97 42.15 28.31 -1.57
N THR A 98 42.97 28.22 -2.61
CA THR A 98 44.13 29.11 -2.79
C THR A 98 43.90 30.25 -3.78
N GLY A 99 42.88 30.13 -4.65
CA GLY A 99 42.63 31.04 -5.76
C GLY A 99 43.61 30.88 -6.93
N GLN A 100 44.48 29.86 -6.90
CA GLN A 100 45.47 29.61 -7.94
C GLN A 100 44.86 28.77 -9.08
N SER A 101 45.08 29.20 -10.33
CA SER A 101 44.76 28.42 -11.52
C SER A 101 46.00 27.71 -12.06
N THR A 102 45.84 26.47 -12.52
CA THR A 102 46.84 25.71 -13.28
C THR A 102 46.25 25.20 -14.59
N THR A 103 47.12 24.86 -15.55
CA THR A 103 46.73 24.26 -16.82
C THR A 103 47.26 22.85 -16.87
N GLU A 104 46.37 21.87 -17.01
CA GLU A 104 46.70 20.45 -17.05
C GLU A 104 46.46 19.88 -18.44
N SER A 105 47.49 19.24 -19.01
CA SER A 105 47.31 18.47 -20.24
C SER A 105 46.53 17.18 -19.99
N TYR A 106 45.86 16.65 -21.00
CA TYR A 106 45.22 15.34 -20.96
C TYR A 106 45.43 14.58 -22.27
N THR A 107 45.27 13.26 -22.23
CA THR A 107 45.08 12.43 -23.42
C THR A 107 43.60 12.30 -23.73
N GLN A 108 42.78 12.04 -22.71
CA GLN A 108 41.31 12.00 -22.82
C GLN A 108 40.67 12.57 -21.56
N LEU A 109 39.45 13.07 -21.69
CA LEU A 109 38.71 13.75 -20.62
C LEU A 109 37.28 13.21 -20.49
N LEU A 110 36.84 12.97 -19.25
CA LEU A 110 35.46 12.60 -18.93
C LEU A 110 34.74 13.72 -18.18
N LEU A 111 33.64 14.22 -18.75
CA LEU A 111 32.71 15.14 -18.11
C LEU A 111 31.62 14.37 -17.35
N SER A 112 31.66 14.46 -16.02
CA SER A 112 30.68 13.88 -15.09
C SER A 112 30.22 14.94 -14.09
N THR A 113 29.98 16.17 -14.56
CA THR A 113 29.61 17.33 -13.72
C THR A 113 28.23 17.22 -13.09
N GLY A 114 27.42 16.24 -13.50
CA GLY A 114 26.10 15.95 -12.94
C GLY A 114 25.09 17.06 -13.22
N SER A 115 24.19 17.28 -12.26
CA SER A 115 23.15 18.31 -12.32
C SER A 115 23.15 19.17 -11.04
N SER A 116 22.34 20.23 -11.01
CA SER A 116 22.11 21.07 -9.83
C SER A 116 20.60 21.33 -9.66
N PRO A 117 20.10 21.57 -8.43
CA PRO A 117 18.70 21.91 -8.19
C PRO A 117 18.24 23.13 -8.99
N VAL A 118 17.01 23.09 -9.48
CA VAL A 118 16.37 24.23 -10.15
C VAL A 118 15.89 25.22 -9.08
N VAL A 119 16.36 26.47 -9.17
CA VAL A 119 15.91 27.59 -8.33
C VAL A 119 15.36 28.69 -9.26
N PRO A 120 14.03 28.81 -9.41
CA PRO A 120 13.41 29.84 -10.22
C PRO A 120 13.61 31.22 -9.59
N PRO A 121 13.80 32.28 -10.40
CA PRO A 121 13.96 33.63 -9.88
C PRO A 121 12.60 34.22 -9.50
N PHE A 122 12.18 34.08 -8.24
CA PHE A 122 11.00 34.74 -7.69
C PHE A 122 11.34 35.54 -6.43
N PRO A 123 10.52 36.55 -6.06
CA PRO A 123 10.79 37.37 -4.88
C PRO A 123 10.94 36.54 -3.60
N GLY A 124 12.02 36.79 -2.85
CA GLY A 124 12.28 36.14 -1.55
C GLY A 124 13.01 34.80 -1.60
N VAL A 125 13.38 34.30 -2.80
CA VAL A 125 14.12 33.04 -2.96
C VAL A 125 15.48 33.02 -2.25
N ASP A 126 16.11 34.19 -2.09
CA ASP A 126 17.44 34.33 -1.45
C ASP A 126 17.39 34.35 0.09
N SER A 127 16.21 34.19 0.71
CA SER A 127 16.11 34.14 2.17
C SER A 127 16.94 32.99 2.76
N SER A 128 17.53 33.23 3.94
CA SER A 128 18.30 32.22 4.68
C SER A 128 17.48 31.01 5.11
N ARG A 129 16.14 31.10 5.05
CA ARG A 129 15.18 30.02 5.36
C ARG A 129 14.81 29.16 4.16
N VAL A 130 15.30 29.49 2.96
CA VAL A 130 15.02 28.75 1.72
C VAL A 130 16.20 27.85 1.40
N PHE A 131 15.94 26.54 1.34
CA PHE A 131 16.95 25.51 1.15
C PHE A 131 16.72 24.72 -0.13
N THR A 132 17.81 24.22 -0.68
CA THR A 132 17.83 23.12 -1.66
C THR A 132 18.63 21.97 -1.06
N LEU A 133 18.49 20.76 -1.60
CA LEU A 133 19.28 19.62 -1.16
C LEU A 133 19.92 18.92 -2.37
N TRP A 134 21.24 18.90 -2.41
CA TRP A 134 21.98 18.17 -3.44
C TRP A 134 23.36 17.67 -2.98
N THR A 135 24.02 18.46 -2.13
CA THR A 135 25.39 18.21 -1.67
C THR A 135 25.48 18.09 -0.15
N VAL A 136 26.63 17.61 0.34
CA VAL A 136 26.89 17.55 1.79
C VAL A 136 26.83 18.93 2.45
N PRO A 137 27.42 20.02 1.89
CA PRO A 137 27.24 21.36 2.43
C PRO A 137 25.78 21.82 2.57
N ASP A 138 24.91 21.49 1.60
CA ASP A 138 23.47 21.80 1.69
C ASP A 138 22.84 21.08 2.88
N THR A 139 23.22 19.82 3.05
CA THR A 139 22.77 18.93 4.13
C THR A 139 23.18 19.48 5.50
N ASP A 140 24.44 19.89 5.62
CA ASP A 140 24.96 20.50 6.85
C ASP A 140 24.24 21.83 7.15
N ARG A 141 23.92 22.63 6.13
CA ARG A 141 23.19 23.89 6.27
C ARG A 141 21.76 23.66 6.80
N ILE A 142 21.04 22.70 6.21
CA ILE A 142 19.71 22.29 6.65
C ILE A 142 19.75 21.77 8.08
N LYS A 143 20.65 20.83 8.38
CA LYS A 143 20.73 20.22 9.69
C LYS A 143 21.09 21.24 10.77
N ASN A 144 22.07 22.10 10.51
CA ASN A 144 22.44 23.17 11.44
C ASN A 144 21.27 24.11 11.72
N PHE A 145 20.53 24.52 10.69
CA PHE A 145 19.34 25.34 10.86
C PHE A 145 18.27 24.66 11.72
N ILE A 146 18.00 23.37 11.49
CA ILE A 146 17.05 22.61 12.31
C ILE A 146 17.51 22.53 13.77
N ASP A 147 18.79 22.24 14.00
CA ASP A 147 19.36 22.10 15.34
C ASP A 147 19.37 23.44 16.11
N THR A 148 19.65 24.57 15.44
CA THR A 148 19.75 25.90 16.05
C THR A 148 18.41 26.63 16.16
N GLU A 149 17.64 26.69 15.07
CA GLU A 149 16.41 27.48 14.99
C GLU A 149 15.17 26.70 15.43
N LYS A 150 15.25 25.36 15.49
CA LYS A 150 14.17 24.46 15.93
C LYS A 150 12.82 24.75 15.24
N PRO A 151 12.79 24.76 13.89
CA PRO A 151 11.57 25.07 13.13
C PRO A 151 10.43 24.13 13.54
N LYS A 152 9.21 24.67 13.58
CA LYS A 152 7.99 23.91 13.90
C LYS A 152 7.18 23.56 12.66
N ARG A 153 7.28 24.40 11.62
CA ARG A 153 6.59 24.20 10.33
C ARG A 153 7.54 24.34 9.16
N ALA A 154 7.51 23.40 8.25
CA ALA A 154 8.28 23.43 7.01
C ALA A 154 7.35 23.34 5.79
N VAL A 155 7.69 24.06 4.72
CA VAL A 155 7.07 23.89 3.42
C VAL A 155 8.06 23.21 2.49
N VAL A 156 7.65 22.08 1.90
CA VAL A 156 8.40 21.41 0.83
C VAL A 156 7.71 21.73 -0.49
N VAL A 157 8.46 22.25 -1.46
CA VAL A 157 7.96 22.60 -2.80
C VAL A 157 8.47 21.57 -3.80
N GLY A 158 7.57 20.81 -4.40
CA GLY A 158 7.86 19.70 -5.32
C GLY A 158 7.67 18.33 -4.67
N GLY A 159 6.72 17.55 -5.20
CA GLY A 159 6.34 16.20 -4.78
C GLY A 159 7.04 15.08 -5.55
N GLY A 160 8.29 15.30 -5.96
CA GLY A 160 9.17 14.26 -6.52
C GLY A 160 9.86 13.42 -5.43
N PHE A 161 10.73 12.48 -5.82
CA PHE A 161 11.44 11.58 -4.89
C PHE A 161 12.11 12.33 -3.73
N ILE A 162 13.00 13.29 -4.03
CA ILE A 162 13.75 14.04 -3.01
C ILE A 162 12.81 14.84 -2.11
N GLY A 163 11.78 15.45 -2.68
CA GLY A 163 10.78 16.22 -1.93
C GLY A 163 10.06 15.34 -0.92
N LEU A 164 9.56 14.18 -1.35
CA LEU A 164 8.87 13.27 -0.45
C LEU A 164 9.79 12.59 0.59
N GLU A 165 11.03 12.26 0.24
CA GLU A 165 12.02 11.79 1.21
C GLU A 165 12.25 12.85 2.29
N MET A 166 12.31 14.14 1.91
CA MET A 166 12.44 15.22 2.87
C MET A 166 11.18 15.49 3.68
N VAL A 167 9.98 15.35 3.10
CA VAL A 167 8.72 15.39 3.85
C VAL A 167 8.76 14.36 4.98
N GLU A 168 9.07 13.10 4.65
CA GLU A 168 9.15 12.02 5.64
C GLU A 168 10.15 12.34 6.75
N ASN A 169 11.39 12.72 6.38
CA ASN A 169 12.45 12.98 7.35
C ASN A 169 12.15 14.20 8.25
N LEU A 170 11.49 15.25 7.73
CA LEU A 170 11.08 16.39 8.53
C LEU A 170 9.94 16.03 9.50
N VAL A 171 8.98 15.21 9.06
CA VAL A 171 7.91 14.70 9.94
C VAL A 171 8.48 13.82 11.05
N HIS A 172 9.47 12.96 10.77
CA HIS A 172 10.15 12.16 11.80
C HIS A 172 10.86 13.02 12.87
N LEU A 173 11.31 14.22 12.50
CA LEU A 173 11.87 15.20 13.45
C LEU A 173 10.80 15.96 14.25
N GLY A 174 9.51 15.67 14.03
CA GLY A 174 8.39 16.35 14.68
C GLY A 174 8.07 17.73 14.11
N ILE A 175 8.50 18.01 12.87
CA ILE A 175 8.20 19.26 12.16
C ILE A 175 6.92 19.03 11.34
N ALA A 176 5.94 19.92 11.47
CA ALA A 176 4.73 19.84 10.64
C ALA A 176 5.05 20.27 9.20
N VAL A 177 4.59 19.51 8.21
CA VAL A 177 4.97 19.72 6.81
C VAL A 177 3.76 20.03 5.92
N ASP A 178 3.89 21.10 5.15
CA ASP A 178 3.04 21.42 4.01
C ASP A 178 3.80 21.06 2.72
N LEU A 179 3.23 20.20 1.87
CA LEU A 179 3.77 19.86 0.56
C LEU A 179 3.02 20.63 -0.52
N VAL A 180 3.74 21.45 -1.28
CA VAL A 180 3.21 22.22 -2.42
C VAL A 180 3.69 21.57 -3.72
N GLU A 181 2.75 21.16 -4.57
CA GLU A 181 3.06 20.54 -5.88
C GLU A 181 2.17 21.16 -6.96
N MET A 182 2.81 21.60 -8.04
CA MET A 182 2.14 22.27 -9.16
C MET A 182 1.29 21.31 -9.98
N MET A 183 1.70 20.05 -10.07
CA MET A 183 0.93 18.98 -10.70
C MET A 183 -0.26 18.57 -9.81
N PRO A 184 -1.33 18.00 -10.37
CA PRO A 184 -2.46 17.51 -9.59
C PRO A 184 -2.16 16.20 -8.82
N GLN A 185 -0.90 15.73 -8.84
CA GLN A 185 -0.46 14.49 -8.19
C GLN A 185 1.00 14.58 -7.75
N VAL A 186 1.36 13.80 -6.74
CA VAL A 186 2.78 13.54 -6.40
C VAL A 186 3.37 12.45 -7.28
N MET A 187 4.70 12.29 -7.24
CA MET A 187 5.44 11.19 -7.87
C MET A 187 5.10 11.02 -9.35
N ALA A 188 5.48 11.99 -10.17
CA ALA A 188 5.19 12.01 -11.62
C ALA A 188 5.44 10.70 -12.40
N PRO A 189 6.41 9.81 -12.04
CA PRO A 189 6.54 8.50 -12.68
C PRO A 189 5.32 7.57 -12.53
N PHE A 190 4.49 7.78 -11.50
CA PHE A 190 3.27 7.01 -11.25
C PHE A 190 2.07 7.63 -11.97
N ASP A 191 1.10 6.80 -12.33
CA ASP A 191 -0.19 7.25 -12.86
C ASP A 191 -1.09 7.80 -11.74
N PRO A 192 -2.08 8.67 -12.05
CA PRO A 192 -2.91 9.32 -11.03
C PRO A 192 -3.56 8.35 -10.04
N ASP A 193 -4.02 7.20 -10.52
CA ASP A 193 -4.65 6.16 -9.71
C ASP A 193 -3.70 5.54 -8.68
N MET A 194 -2.42 5.40 -9.04
CA MET A 194 -1.39 4.90 -8.15
C MET A 194 -0.85 6.02 -7.23
N SER A 195 -0.64 7.23 -7.74
CA SER A 195 -0.22 8.38 -6.94
C SER A 195 -1.22 8.73 -5.83
N LYS A 196 -2.52 8.54 -6.07
CA LYS A 196 -3.53 8.78 -5.05
C LYS A 196 -3.35 7.90 -3.80
N ILE A 197 -2.83 6.68 -3.95
CA ILE A 197 -2.46 5.81 -2.81
C ILE A 197 -1.36 6.47 -1.97
N ILE A 198 -0.38 7.09 -2.63
CA ILE A 198 0.72 7.82 -1.98
C ILE A 198 0.17 9.06 -1.27
N GLU A 199 -0.68 9.82 -1.93
CA GLU A 199 -1.30 11.04 -1.37
C GLU A 199 -2.12 10.75 -0.12
N ASN A 200 -2.96 9.71 -0.16
CA ASN A 200 -3.73 9.30 1.01
C ASN A 200 -2.82 8.89 2.17
N HIS A 201 -1.74 8.17 1.89
CA HIS A 201 -0.76 7.79 2.91
C HIS A 201 -0.03 9.01 3.48
N LEU A 202 0.37 9.99 2.66
CA LEU A 202 0.96 11.25 3.14
C LEU A 202 0.00 12.01 4.07
N ALA A 203 -1.28 12.11 3.70
CA ALA A 203 -2.30 12.75 4.52
C ALA A 203 -2.52 12.01 5.85
N GLU A 204 -2.51 10.67 5.84
CA GLU A 204 -2.59 9.84 7.05
C GLU A 204 -1.42 10.07 8.01
N GLN A 205 -0.25 10.49 7.50
CA GLN A 205 0.93 10.85 8.29
C GLN A 205 0.90 12.33 8.75
N GLY A 206 -0.19 13.05 8.51
CA GLY A 206 -0.38 14.44 8.94
C GLY A 206 0.27 15.48 8.02
N VAL A 207 0.67 15.10 6.80
CA VAL A 207 1.20 16.03 5.80
C VAL A 207 0.04 16.77 5.13
N ARG A 208 0.13 18.11 5.07
CA ARG A 208 -0.85 18.93 4.33
C ARG A 208 -0.47 19.00 2.86
N LEU A 209 -1.35 18.52 1.97
CA LEU A 209 -1.10 18.45 0.54
C LEU A 209 -1.77 19.62 -0.21
N HIS A 210 -0.97 20.41 -0.92
CA HIS A 210 -1.40 21.51 -1.77
C HIS A 210 -1.09 21.16 -3.23
N LEU A 211 -1.89 20.25 -3.80
CA LEU A 211 -1.75 19.76 -5.18
C LEU A 211 -2.40 20.72 -6.18
N GLY A 212 -1.84 20.83 -7.39
CA GLY A 212 -2.27 21.81 -8.38
C GLY A 212 -1.91 23.26 -8.00
N LYS A 213 -1.05 23.45 -6.99
CA LYS A 213 -0.67 24.76 -6.46
C LYS A 213 0.81 25.03 -6.70
N GLY A 214 1.14 26.22 -7.18
CA GLY A 214 2.51 26.65 -7.45
C GLY A 214 2.93 27.75 -6.50
N LEU A 215 4.18 27.70 -6.01
CA LEU A 215 4.79 28.80 -5.27
C LEU A 215 5.05 30.00 -6.20
N VAL A 216 4.56 31.18 -5.84
CA VAL A 216 4.74 32.43 -6.61
C VAL A 216 5.80 33.33 -5.98
N SER A 217 5.77 33.51 -4.67
CA SER A 217 6.75 34.36 -3.97
C SER A 217 6.85 34.04 -2.48
N ILE A 218 7.94 34.51 -1.88
CA ILE A 218 8.25 34.35 -0.46
C ILE A 218 8.43 35.73 0.16
N HIS A 219 7.78 35.97 1.29
CA HIS A 219 7.78 37.22 2.03
C HIS A 219 8.24 37.00 3.49
N ASP A 220 8.35 38.12 4.22
CA ASP A 220 8.61 38.15 5.66
C ASP A 220 9.84 37.32 6.07
N ASP A 221 10.93 37.51 5.32
CA ASP A 221 12.20 36.78 5.50
C ASP A 221 12.02 35.24 5.49
N GLY A 222 11.23 34.73 4.54
CA GLY A 222 11.07 33.28 4.38
C GLY A 222 9.92 32.66 5.17
N ARG A 223 9.09 33.47 5.82
CA ARG A 223 8.05 32.99 6.75
C ARG A 223 6.64 32.92 6.17
N ARG A 224 6.39 33.58 5.04
CA ARG A 224 5.09 33.62 4.38
C ARG A 224 5.25 33.34 2.89
N LEU A 225 4.55 32.32 2.39
CA LEU A 225 4.58 31.89 1.00
C LEU A 225 3.25 32.27 0.35
N LEU A 226 3.31 32.86 -0.84
CA LEU A 226 2.14 33.13 -1.68
C LEU A 226 2.07 32.09 -2.80
N LEU A 227 0.92 31.45 -2.96
CA LEU A 227 0.67 30.48 -4.02
C LEU A 227 -0.05 31.12 -5.22
N ASN A 228 -0.15 30.38 -6.32
CA ASN A 228 -0.74 30.83 -7.58
C ASN A 228 -2.27 30.98 -7.57
N ASP A 229 -2.93 30.57 -6.49
CA ASP A 229 -4.36 30.76 -6.24
C ASP A 229 -4.63 31.83 -5.16
N ASP A 230 -3.61 32.65 -4.87
CA ASP A 230 -3.60 33.69 -3.83
C ASP A 230 -3.71 33.18 -2.39
N SER A 231 -3.64 31.86 -2.17
CA SER A 231 -3.56 31.31 -0.82
C SER A 231 -2.17 31.53 -0.20
N GLU A 232 -2.13 31.67 1.13
CA GLU A 232 -0.90 31.92 1.89
C GLU A 232 -0.60 30.78 2.86
N ILE A 233 0.69 30.44 2.98
CA ILE A 233 1.18 29.44 3.94
C ILE A 233 2.27 30.07 4.82
N HIS A 234 2.13 29.92 6.13
CA HIS A 234 3.14 30.31 7.11
C HIS A 234 4.04 29.15 7.51
N CYS A 235 5.35 29.40 7.54
CA CYS A 235 6.36 28.41 7.90
C CYS A 235 7.61 29.02 8.53
N ASP A 236 8.48 28.16 9.05
CA ASP A 236 9.79 28.53 9.59
C ASP A 236 10.94 28.18 8.63
N MET A 237 10.66 27.32 7.65
CA MET A 237 11.63 26.73 6.74
C MET A 237 10.97 26.38 5.40
N VAL A 238 11.68 26.60 4.28
CA VAL A 238 11.24 26.20 2.94
C VAL A 238 12.29 25.31 2.29
N LEU A 239 11.89 24.17 1.73
CA LEU A 239 12.75 23.33 0.90
C LEU A 239 12.23 23.32 -0.54
N LEU A 240 13.07 23.75 -1.48
CA LEU A 240 12.81 23.66 -2.91
C LEU A 240 13.34 22.35 -3.47
N SER A 241 12.45 21.53 -4.01
CA SER A 241 12.70 20.21 -4.63
C SER A 241 11.94 20.05 -5.95
N ILE A 242 12.07 21.05 -6.82
CA ILE A 242 11.32 21.17 -8.08
C ILE A 242 12.07 20.65 -9.31
N GLY A 243 12.98 19.69 -9.09
CA GLY A 243 13.80 19.07 -10.13
C GLY A 243 15.21 19.66 -10.27
N VAL A 244 15.94 19.15 -11.26
CA VAL A 244 17.36 19.46 -11.48
C VAL A 244 17.65 19.82 -12.94
N ARG A 245 18.76 20.54 -13.16
CA ARG A 245 19.27 20.93 -14.47
C ARG A 245 20.72 20.45 -14.65
N PRO A 246 21.12 19.93 -15.82
CA PRO A 246 22.50 19.50 -16.07
C PRO A 246 23.50 20.65 -15.94
N ASN A 247 24.67 20.36 -15.35
CA ASN A 247 25.76 21.31 -15.17
C ASN A 247 26.59 21.42 -16.47
N ASN A 248 26.02 22.10 -17.47
CA ASN A 248 26.45 22.04 -18.87
C ASN A 248 27.34 23.20 -19.34
N ASP A 249 27.86 24.05 -18.45
CA ASP A 249 28.61 25.25 -18.84
C ASP A 249 29.89 24.91 -19.62
N LEU A 250 30.68 23.92 -19.16
CA LEU A 250 31.85 23.41 -19.89
C LEU A 250 31.46 22.82 -21.24
N ALA A 251 30.34 22.08 -21.31
CA ALA A 251 29.87 21.48 -22.55
C ALA A 251 29.49 22.54 -23.60
N LYS A 252 28.86 23.64 -23.18
CA LYS A 252 28.53 24.77 -24.06
C LYS A 252 29.78 25.50 -24.54
N GLN A 253 30.76 25.73 -23.66
CA GLN A 253 32.03 26.35 -24.03
C GLN A 253 32.78 25.52 -25.09
N LEU A 254 32.72 24.20 -24.97
CA LEU A 254 33.30 23.25 -25.92
C LEU A 254 32.51 23.12 -27.24
N GLY A 255 31.31 23.71 -27.33
CA GLY A 255 30.44 23.53 -28.50
C GLY A 255 29.97 22.09 -28.71
N LEU A 256 29.79 21.32 -27.63
CA LEU A 256 29.28 19.95 -27.71
C LEU A 256 27.85 19.93 -28.25
N ASP A 257 27.46 18.82 -28.87
CA ASP A 257 26.07 18.59 -29.27
C ASP A 257 25.17 18.52 -28.03
N MET A 258 24.14 19.36 -28.00
CA MET A 258 23.23 19.49 -26.86
C MET A 258 21.80 19.12 -27.25
N ALA A 259 21.14 18.38 -26.35
CA ALA A 259 19.70 18.13 -26.43
C ALA A 259 18.89 19.38 -26.04
N GLN A 260 17.59 19.38 -26.35
CA GLN A 260 16.69 20.54 -26.14
C GLN A 260 16.67 21.06 -24.69
N ARG A 261 16.86 20.18 -23.70
CA ARG A 261 16.88 20.53 -22.27
C ARG A 261 18.29 20.84 -21.73
N GLY A 262 19.27 21.00 -22.61
CA GLY A 262 20.65 21.32 -22.24
C GLY A 262 21.46 20.14 -21.73
N HIS A 263 21.05 18.91 -22.01
CA HIS A 263 21.86 17.73 -21.73
C HIS A 263 22.86 17.48 -22.88
N VAL A 264 24.02 16.91 -22.57
CA VAL A 264 25.01 16.53 -23.60
C VAL A 264 24.52 15.30 -24.36
N VAL A 265 24.64 15.32 -25.68
CA VAL A 265 24.36 14.16 -26.53
C VAL A 265 25.62 13.31 -26.61
N THR A 266 25.48 12.01 -26.35
CA THR A 266 26.56 11.03 -26.53
C THR A 266 26.13 9.88 -27.44
N ASP A 267 27.12 9.16 -27.99
CA ASP A 267 26.89 7.83 -28.53
C ASP A 267 26.63 6.78 -27.42
N ASP A 268 26.34 5.54 -27.81
CA ASP A 268 26.10 4.45 -26.86
C ASP A 268 27.37 4.04 -26.07
N ASN A 269 28.54 4.57 -26.42
CA ASN A 269 29.82 4.35 -25.74
C ASN A 269 30.28 5.59 -24.95
N MET A 270 29.38 6.56 -24.71
CA MET A 270 29.61 7.77 -23.92
C MET A 270 30.56 8.79 -24.57
N ARG A 271 30.85 8.68 -25.88
CA ARG A 271 31.61 9.70 -26.62
C ARG A 271 30.76 10.92 -26.90
N THR A 272 31.35 12.10 -26.78
CA THR A 272 30.71 13.37 -27.21
C THR A 272 31.00 13.66 -28.68
N SER A 273 30.49 14.78 -29.21
CA SER A 273 30.82 15.24 -30.56
C SER A 273 32.26 15.73 -30.73
N VAL A 274 32.98 15.97 -29.63
CA VAL A 274 34.40 16.36 -29.64
C VAL A 274 35.26 15.15 -29.32
N LYS A 275 36.28 14.93 -30.17
CA LYS A 275 37.22 13.83 -30.04
C LYS A 275 37.92 13.87 -28.68
N ASP A 276 38.16 12.69 -28.10
CA ASP A 276 38.86 12.50 -26.82
C ASP A 276 38.12 13.07 -25.59
N ILE A 277 36.88 13.55 -25.76
CA ILE A 277 36.00 14.01 -24.69
C ILE A 277 34.76 13.11 -24.59
N TYR A 278 34.50 12.65 -23.38
CA TYR A 278 33.40 11.75 -23.01
C TYR A 278 32.48 12.43 -22.00
N ALA A 279 31.24 11.98 -21.90
CA ALA A 279 30.31 12.49 -20.89
C ALA A 279 29.44 11.39 -20.28
N ALA A 280 29.09 11.50 -19.00
CA ALA A 280 28.27 10.50 -18.30
C ALA A 280 27.47 11.11 -17.13
N GLY A 281 26.51 10.33 -16.62
CA GLY A 281 25.66 10.70 -15.49
C GLY A 281 24.58 11.71 -15.88
N ASP A 282 24.09 12.48 -14.89
CA ASP A 282 22.98 13.43 -15.08
C ASP A 282 23.26 14.56 -16.09
N LEU A 283 24.52 14.72 -16.52
CA LEU A 283 24.92 15.66 -17.56
C LEU A 283 24.38 15.27 -18.94
N ILE A 284 24.25 13.97 -19.22
CA ILE A 284 23.91 13.46 -20.55
C ILE A 284 22.42 13.19 -20.72
N GLU A 285 21.97 13.20 -21.97
CA GLU A 285 20.68 12.65 -22.35
C GLU A 285 20.83 11.13 -22.55
N SER A 286 19.81 10.37 -22.21
CA SER A 286 19.78 8.93 -22.44
C SER A 286 18.69 8.56 -23.45
N THR A 287 18.68 7.30 -23.84
CA THR A 287 17.63 6.73 -24.69
C THR A 287 16.72 5.87 -23.82
N ASP A 288 15.40 6.04 -23.93
CA ASP A 288 14.44 5.17 -23.27
C ASP A 288 14.52 3.75 -23.85
N PHE A 289 14.69 2.76 -22.99
CA PHE A 289 14.97 1.38 -23.41
C PHE A 289 13.85 0.77 -24.26
N LEU A 290 12.59 1.16 -24.01
CA LEU A 290 11.43 0.55 -24.66
C LEU A 290 11.09 1.20 -25.98
N THR A 291 11.22 2.53 -26.05
CA THR A 291 10.72 3.35 -27.15
C THR A 291 11.82 3.80 -28.10
N GLY A 292 13.08 3.85 -27.63
CA GLY A 292 14.17 4.46 -28.40
C GLY A 292 14.15 5.99 -28.38
N ASP A 293 13.18 6.61 -27.69
CA ASP A 293 13.09 8.06 -27.59
C ASP A 293 14.19 8.60 -26.68
N ARG A 294 14.55 9.86 -26.89
CA ARG A 294 15.44 10.59 -26.01
C ARG A 294 14.74 10.90 -24.67
N LYS A 295 15.42 10.63 -23.56
CA LYS A 295 14.89 10.74 -22.19
C LYS A 295 16.00 11.09 -21.20
N CYS A 296 15.67 11.98 -20.27
CA CYS A 296 16.56 12.38 -19.18
C CYS A 296 16.13 11.68 -17.89
N VAL A 297 17.03 10.90 -17.29
CA VAL A 297 16.75 10.09 -16.09
C VAL A 297 17.91 10.25 -15.10
N PRO A 298 17.86 11.26 -14.20
CA PRO A 298 18.92 11.53 -13.24
C PRO A 298 18.86 10.50 -12.09
N LEU A 299 19.44 9.33 -12.30
CA LEU A 299 19.47 8.23 -11.33
C LEU A 299 20.90 7.68 -11.19
N ALA A 300 21.26 7.34 -9.95
CA ALA A 300 22.61 6.86 -9.62
C ALA A 300 22.97 5.54 -10.32
N GLY A 301 22.02 4.62 -10.50
CA GLY A 301 22.25 3.34 -11.19
C GLY A 301 22.74 3.52 -12.64
N PRO A 302 21.99 4.24 -13.50
CA PRO A 302 22.45 4.70 -14.81
C PRO A 302 23.83 5.37 -14.77
N ALA A 303 24.05 6.36 -13.89
CA ALA A 303 25.31 7.10 -13.82
C ALA A 303 26.52 6.19 -13.55
N ASN A 304 26.42 5.25 -12.61
CA ASN A 304 27.49 4.29 -12.32
C ASN A 304 27.78 3.39 -13.53
N LYS A 305 26.74 2.89 -14.22
CA LYS A 305 26.91 2.05 -15.42
C LYS A 305 27.57 2.84 -16.56
N GLN A 306 27.15 4.08 -16.78
CA GLN A 306 27.71 4.98 -17.79
C GLN A 306 29.18 5.31 -17.49
N GLY A 307 29.52 5.63 -16.24
CA GLY A 307 30.91 5.90 -15.83
C GLY A 307 31.83 4.69 -16.06
N ARG A 308 31.34 3.48 -15.80
CA ARG A 308 32.08 2.24 -16.12
C ARG A 308 32.31 2.10 -17.63
N ILE A 309 31.27 2.32 -18.43
CA ILE A 309 31.34 2.24 -19.89
C ILE A 309 32.31 3.27 -20.45
N ALA A 310 32.22 4.53 -20.00
CA ALA A 310 33.12 5.59 -20.42
C ALA A 310 34.59 5.20 -20.18
N ALA A 311 34.91 4.62 -19.01
CA ALA A 311 36.27 4.12 -18.74
C ALA A 311 36.71 2.98 -19.67
N ASP A 312 35.83 2.02 -19.97
CA ASP A 312 36.12 0.94 -20.93
C ASP A 312 36.41 1.55 -22.33
N THR A 313 35.60 2.51 -22.76
CA THR A 313 35.72 3.19 -24.05
C THR A 313 36.98 4.05 -24.15
N MET A 314 37.29 4.84 -23.12
CA MET A 314 38.50 5.66 -23.07
C MET A 314 39.76 4.79 -23.28
N VAL A 315 39.88 3.68 -22.56
CA VAL A 315 41.04 2.78 -22.70
C VAL A 315 41.08 2.16 -24.11
N ALA A 316 39.94 1.68 -24.63
CA ALA A 316 39.92 1.12 -25.98
C ALA A 316 40.37 2.13 -27.04
N ASP A 317 39.87 3.37 -26.96
CA ASP A 317 40.20 4.43 -27.90
C ASP A 317 41.66 4.88 -27.75
N ALA A 318 42.19 4.91 -26.52
CA ALA A 318 43.59 5.24 -26.25
C ALA A 318 44.58 4.20 -26.79
N HIS A 319 44.16 2.93 -26.90
CA HIS A 319 44.98 1.80 -27.36
C HIS A 319 44.52 1.24 -28.72
N ALA A 320 43.73 1.99 -29.50
CA ALA A 320 43.13 1.51 -30.74
C ALA A 320 44.16 1.05 -31.80
N ASP A 321 45.36 1.63 -31.79
CA ASP A 321 46.45 1.34 -32.74
C ASP A 321 47.35 0.16 -32.29
N GLU A 322 47.12 -0.40 -31.11
CA GLU A 322 47.93 -1.49 -30.57
C GLU A 322 47.34 -2.85 -30.96
N ALA A 323 48.17 -3.75 -31.52
CA ALA A 323 47.72 -5.04 -32.04
C ALA A 323 47.04 -5.95 -30.98
N ASP A 324 47.47 -5.83 -29.72
CA ASP A 324 46.90 -6.52 -28.56
C ASP A 324 46.11 -5.56 -27.63
N GLY A 325 45.63 -4.43 -28.16
CA GLY A 325 44.90 -3.39 -27.43
C GLY A 325 43.59 -3.88 -26.81
N PHE A 326 43.10 -3.13 -25.81
CA PHE A 326 41.87 -3.45 -25.09
C PHE A 326 40.65 -3.41 -26.03
N LYS A 327 39.96 -4.55 -26.17
CA LYS A 327 38.77 -4.68 -27.04
C LYS A 327 37.50 -4.39 -26.26
N LEU A 328 36.65 -3.52 -26.82
CA LEU A 328 35.31 -3.28 -26.29
C LEU A 328 34.44 -4.53 -26.44
N GLY A 329 34.07 -5.11 -25.30
CA GLY A 329 33.04 -6.14 -25.25
C GLY A 329 31.63 -5.53 -25.42
N PRO A 330 30.60 -6.37 -25.64
CA PRO A 330 29.21 -5.91 -25.72
C PRO A 330 28.75 -5.09 -24.51
N SER A 331 29.35 -5.32 -23.33
CA SER A 331 29.06 -4.59 -22.10
C SER A 331 29.50 -3.13 -22.09
N ALA A 332 30.31 -2.70 -23.06
CA ALA A 332 30.75 -1.33 -23.21
C ALA A 332 29.77 -0.48 -24.04
N ARG A 333 28.57 -0.99 -24.34
CA ARG A 333 27.47 -0.27 -24.97
C ARG A 333 26.38 0.01 -23.93
N TYR A 334 25.87 1.23 -23.91
CA TYR A 334 24.76 1.62 -23.05
C TYR A 334 23.43 1.38 -23.76
N ASP A 335 22.75 0.27 -23.46
CA ASP A 335 21.44 -0.02 -24.10
C ASP A 335 20.29 0.76 -23.43
N GLY A 336 20.41 2.07 -23.28
CA GLY A 336 19.34 2.93 -22.77
C GLY A 336 18.90 2.68 -21.32
N THR A 337 17.94 3.50 -20.88
CA THR A 337 17.43 3.60 -19.52
C THR A 337 15.96 3.21 -19.45
N GLN A 338 15.60 2.31 -18.53
CA GLN A 338 14.19 1.96 -18.23
C GLN A 338 13.51 2.94 -17.26
N GLY A 339 14.29 3.71 -16.50
CA GLY A 339 13.76 4.55 -15.43
C GLY A 339 13.27 3.75 -14.23
N THR A 340 13.90 2.62 -13.92
CA THR A 340 13.60 1.88 -12.68
C THR A 340 13.96 2.74 -11.48
N SER A 341 12.98 3.01 -10.64
CA SER A 341 13.10 3.88 -9.46
C SER A 341 12.23 3.36 -8.32
N ILE A 342 12.64 3.67 -7.09
CA ILE A 342 11.89 3.35 -5.88
C ILE A 342 12.13 4.43 -4.82
N ALA A 343 11.10 4.75 -4.05
CA ALA A 343 11.23 5.58 -2.85
C ALA A 343 10.48 4.94 -1.68
N ARG A 344 11.01 5.17 -0.47
CA ARG A 344 10.27 4.98 0.77
C ARG A 344 9.47 6.25 1.02
N ILE A 345 8.17 6.07 1.25
CA ILE A 345 7.23 7.12 1.65
C ILE A 345 6.62 6.67 2.97
N PHE A 346 7.28 7.07 4.06
CA PHE A 346 7.06 6.56 5.41
C PHE A 346 7.13 5.03 5.44
N ASP A 347 5.95 4.40 5.47
CA ASP A 347 5.80 2.98 5.57
C ASP A 347 5.68 2.26 4.22
N LEU A 348 5.42 3.02 3.15
CA LEU A 348 5.23 2.49 1.81
C LEU A 348 6.54 2.48 1.05
N SER A 349 6.81 1.38 0.38
CA SER A 349 7.72 1.37 -0.76
C SER A 349 6.93 1.62 -2.03
N CYS A 350 7.34 2.63 -2.80
CA CYS A 350 6.72 3.00 -4.07
C CYS A 350 7.75 2.86 -5.18
N GLY A 351 7.64 1.80 -6.00
CA GLY A 351 8.57 1.55 -7.11
C GLY A 351 7.91 1.48 -8.48
N SER A 352 8.65 1.85 -9.52
CA SER A 352 8.20 1.88 -10.91
C SER A 352 9.33 1.53 -11.87
N THR A 353 8.99 0.99 -13.04
CA THR A 353 9.93 0.80 -14.16
C THR A 353 9.20 0.83 -15.51
N GLY A 354 9.88 1.29 -16.56
CA GLY A 354 9.31 1.37 -17.91
C GLY A 354 8.47 2.62 -18.14
N LEU A 355 7.40 2.48 -18.92
CA LEU A 355 6.46 3.52 -19.27
C LEU A 355 5.25 3.51 -18.34
N ASN A 356 4.70 4.70 -18.08
CA ASN A 356 3.41 4.88 -17.42
C ASN A 356 2.32 5.22 -18.45
N GLU A 357 1.06 5.20 -18.02
CA GLU A 357 -0.08 5.43 -18.89
C GLU A 357 -0.04 6.84 -19.52
N LYS A 358 0.39 7.85 -18.76
CA LYS A 358 0.58 9.22 -19.26
C LYS A 358 1.54 9.27 -20.46
N ALA A 359 2.67 8.55 -20.39
CA ALA A 359 3.65 8.49 -21.47
C ALA A 359 3.10 7.75 -22.71
N LEU A 360 2.31 6.69 -22.52
CA LEU A 360 1.65 5.98 -23.62
C LEU A 360 0.61 6.86 -24.32
N LYS A 361 -0.25 7.55 -23.55
CA LYS A 361 -1.24 8.50 -24.07
C LYS A 361 -0.59 9.67 -24.81
N ALA A 362 0.51 10.21 -24.29
CA ALA A 362 1.26 11.28 -24.96
C ALA A 362 1.84 10.86 -26.33
N LYS A 363 2.01 9.55 -26.56
CA LYS A 363 2.41 8.97 -27.85
C LYS A 363 1.24 8.66 -28.78
N GLY A 364 0.01 8.99 -28.37
CA GLY A 364 -1.21 8.73 -29.13
C GLY A 364 -1.72 7.29 -29.02
N LEU A 365 -1.21 6.50 -28.07
CA LEU A 365 -1.73 5.16 -27.82
C LEU A 365 -3.02 5.24 -26.96
N GLU A 366 -4.01 4.45 -27.31
CA GLU A 366 -5.34 4.43 -26.70
C GLU A 366 -5.50 3.20 -25.79
N PHE A 367 -6.02 3.42 -24.57
CA PHE A 367 -6.34 2.35 -23.62
C PHE A 367 -7.46 1.46 -24.17
N GLY A 368 -7.31 0.14 -24.07
CA GLY A 368 -8.27 -0.85 -24.58
C GLY A 368 -8.17 -1.11 -26.08
N LYS A 369 -7.31 -0.37 -26.80
CA LYS A 369 -7.07 -0.56 -28.25
C LYS A 369 -5.62 -0.90 -28.54
N ASP A 370 -4.69 -0.05 -28.12
CA ASP A 370 -3.25 -0.24 -28.36
C ASP A 370 -2.55 -0.87 -27.15
N TYR A 371 -3.01 -0.53 -25.94
CA TYR A 371 -2.48 -1.08 -24.70
C TYR A 371 -3.58 -1.32 -23.67
N SER A 372 -3.27 -2.13 -22.67
CA SER A 372 -4.10 -2.31 -21.48
C SER A 372 -3.21 -2.45 -20.24
N TYR A 373 -3.82 -2.62 -19.08
CA TYR A 373 -3.11 -2.91 -17.85
C TYR A 373 -3.89 -3.87 -16.94
N SER A 374 -3.15 -4.67 -16.16
CA SER A 374 -3.72 -5.40 -15.04
C SER A 374 -3.49 -4.63 -13.74
N LEU A 375 -4.49 -4.62 -12.85
CA LEU A 375 -4.43 -3.96 -11.53
C LEU A 375 -4.79 -4.97 -10.45
N LEU A 376 -3.85 -5.24 -9.55
CA LEU A 376 -3.96 -6.29 -8.53
C LEU A 376 -3.61 -5.77 -7.14
N HIS A 377 -4.16 -6.41 -6.11
CA HIS A 377 -3.84 -6.13 -4.71
C HIS A 377 -3.37 -7.37 -3.93
N PRO A 378 -2.23 -7.99 -4.30
CA PRO A 378 -1.77 -9.21 -3.65
C PRO A 378 -1.08 -8.93 -2.30
N GLN A 379 -0.83 -10.00 -1.55
CA GLN A 379 0.02 -9.98 -0.36
C GLN A 379 1.50 -10.16 -0.76
N SER A 380 2.42 -9.64 0.08
CA SER A 380 3.87 -9.75 -0.11
C SER A 380 4.36 -11.20 -0.11
N HIS A 381 3.74 -12.04 0.71
CA HIS A 381 3.97 -13.49 0.81
C HIS A 381 2.69 -14.23 1.19
N ALA A 382 2.79 -15.53 1.51
CA ALA A 382 1.63 -16.38 1.79
C ALA A 382 0.78 -15.81 2.94
N GLY A 383 -0.51 -15.55 2.69
CA GLY A 383 -1.38 -14.86 3.65
C GLY A 383 -1.61 -15.61 4.97
N TYR A 384 -1.39 -16.92 5.04
CA TYR A 384 -1.45 -17.66 6.30
C TYR A 384 -0.18 -17.51 7.17
N PHE A 385 0.90 -16.95 6.62
CA PHE A 385 2.16 -16.75 7.32
C PHE A 385 2.21 -15.33 7.91
N PRO A 386 2.63 -15.17 9.18
CA PRO A 386 2.66 -13.86 9.84
C PRO A 386 3.45 -12.80 9.05
N GLY A 387 3.08 -11.53 9.21
CA GLY A 387 3.77 -10.43 8.54
C GLY A 387 3.39 -10.21 7.07
N ALA A 388 2.43 -10.96 6.52
CA ALA A 388 1.98 -10.76 5.14
C ALA A 388 1.32 -9.39 5.01
N LEU A 389 1.87 -8.57 4.12
CA LEU A 389 1.50 -7.18 3.95
C LEU A 389 1.03 -6.92 2.51
N PRO A 390 -0.02 -6.11 2.32
CA PRO A 390 -0.57 -5.93 0.98
C PRO A 390 0.30 -4.99 0.14
N MET A 391 0.22 -5.19 -1.17
CA MET A 391 0.72 -4.28 -2.19
C MET A 391 -0.32 -4.11 -3.29
N THR A 392 -0.14 -3.08 -4.11
CA THR A 392 -0.90 -2.81 -5.33
C THR A 392 0.07 -2.85 -6.50
N ILE A 393 -0.24 -3.61 -7.55
CA ILE A 393 0.56 -3.75 -8.77
C ILE A 393 -0.28 -3.32 -9.96
N LYS A 394 0.20 -2.33 -10.72
CA LYS A 394 -0.31 -1.94 -12.04
C LYS A 394 0.71 -2.33 -13.09
N LEU A 395 0.38 -3.27 -13.97
CA LEU A 395 1.26 -3.76 -15.05
C LEU A 395 0.69 -3.32 -16.40
N LEU A 396 1.42 -2.48 -17.15
CA LEU A 396 1.04 -2.00 -18.48
C LEU A 396 1.64 -2.88 -19.58
N PHE A 397 0.85 -3.21 -20.59
CA PHE A 397 1.26 -4.09 -21.69
C PHE A 397 0.56 -3.76 -23.02
N SER A 398 1.20 -4.14 -24.11
CA SER A 398 0.73 -4.01 -25.49
C SER A 398 -0.41 -4.98 -25.81
N LEU A 399 -1.45 -4.51 -26.50
CA LEU A 399 -2.50 -5.38 -27.05
C LEU A 399 -2.14 -5.95 -28.43
N GLU A 400 -1.05 -5.51 -29.05
CA GLU A 400 -0.58 -6.03 -30.35
C GLU A 400 0.22 -7.35 -30.19
N ASP A 401 1.13 -7.38 -29.22
CA ASP A 401 2.13 -8.44 -29.08
C ASP A 401 2.34 -8.91 -27.62
N GLY A 402 1.58 -8.35 -26.68
CA GLY A 402 1.69 -8.68 -25.25
C GLY A 402 2.97 -8.16 -24.59
N LYS A 403 3.78 -7.34 -25.26
CA LYS A 403 5.01 -6.77 -24.70
C LYS A 403 4.72 -5.96 -23.44
N VAL A 404 5.54 -6.15 -22.40
CA VAL A 404 5.42 -5.39 -21.15
C VAL A 404 5.98 -3.98 -21.36
N TYR A 405 5.15 -2.96 -21.15
CA TYR A 405 5.55 -1.55 -21.24
C TYR A 405 6.05 -0.99 -19.91
N GLY A 406 5.54 -1.46 -18.78
CA GLY A 406 5.97 -0.95 -17.50
C GLY A 406 5.18 -1.51 -16.32
N THR A 407 5.63 -1.19 -15.12
CA THR A 407 4.91 -1.51 -13.90
C THR A 407 5.05 -0.41 -12.86
N GLN A 408 4.05 -0.28 -12.01
CA GLN A 408 4.02 0.56 -10.82
C GLN A 408 3.55 -0.30 -9.66
N ILE A 409 4.30 -0.28 -8.55
CA ILE A 409 4.04 -1.10 -7.38
C ILE A 409 4.15 -0.25 -6.12
N ILE A 410 3.11 -0.28 -5.30
CA ILE A 410 3.03 0.43 -4.02
C ILE A 410 2.63 -0.57 -2.94
N GLY A 411 3.37 -0.64 -1.85
CA GLY A 411 3.05 -1.56 -0.76
C GLY A 411 4.02 -1.46 0.40
N TYR A 412 3.73 -2.19 1.48
CA TYR A 412 4.51 -2.11 2.72
C TYR A 412 5.71 -3.06 2.75
N ASP A 413 5.72 -4.08 1.89
CA ASP A 413 6.79 -5.10 1.88
C ASP A 413 6.94 -5.78 0.52
N GLY A 414 8.16 -6.15 0.17
CA GLY A 414 8.49 -6.94 -1.03
C GLY A 414 8.20 -6.26 -2.37
N VAL A 415 8.06 -4.93 -2.39
CA VAL A 415 7.83 -4.10 -3.58
C VAL A 415 9.06 -4.08 -4.49
N ASP A 416 10.22 -3.77 -3.90
CA ASP A 416 11.55 -3.80 -4.52
C ASP A 416 11.78 -5.07 -5.34
N LYS A 417 11.54 -6.24 -4.74
CA LYS A 417 11.68 -7.55 -5.39
C LYS A 417 10.85 -7.66 -6.66
N ARG A 418 9.58 -7.22 -6.64
CA ARG A 418 8.68 -7.35 -7.80
C ARG A 418 9.02 -6.34 -8.89
N VAL A 419 9.42 -5.13 -8.51
CA VAL A 419 9.92 -4.12 -9.44
C VAL A 419 11.18 -4.64 -10.14
N ASP A 420 12.12 -5.24 -9.42
CA ASP A 420 13.35 -5.79 -9.98
C ASP A 420 13.12 -6.96 -10.93
N VAL A 421 12.22 -7.88 -10.57
CA VAL A 421 11.83 -9.00 -11.45
C VAL A 421 11.23 -8.49 -12.75
N ILE A 422 10.29 -7.54 -12.68
CA ILE A 422 9.63 -7.00 -13.89
C ILE A 422 10.61 -6.12 -14.68
N ALA A 423 11.46 -5.34 -14.02
CA ALA A 423 12.50 -4.55 -14.69
C ALA A 423 13.46 -5.47 -15.47
N THR A 424 13.84 -6.60 -14.87
CA THR A 424 14.66 -7.63 -15.51
C THR A 424 13.93 -8.25 -16.71
N ALA A 425 12.66 -8.62 -16.56
CA ALA A 425 11.84 -9.14 -17.65
C ALA A 425 11.75 -8.15 -18.82
N ILE A 426 11.48 -6.87 -18.54
CA ILE A 426 11.51 -5.79 -19.54
C ILE A 426 12.87 -5.74 -20.24
N ARG A 427 13.99 -5.81 -19.50
CA ARG A 427 15.35 -5.77 -20.09
C ARG A 427 15.59 -6.91 -21.08
N PHE A 428 15.01 -8.08 -20.82
CA PHE A 428 15.03 -9.23 -21.74
C PHE A 428 13.92 -9.21 -22.79
N LYS A 429 13.18 -8.09 -22.91
CA LYS A 429 12.08 -7.88 -23.86
C LYS A 429 10.97 -8.93 -23.70
N ALA A 430 10.74 -9.37 -22.46
CA ALA A 430 9.70 -10.32 -22.12
C ALA A 430 8.30 -9.76 -22.40
N ASN A 431 7.36 -10.66 -22.69
CA ASN A 431 5.94 -10.37 -22.79
C ASN A 431 5.16 -10.88 -21.56
N ILE A 432 3.86 -10.63 -21.52
CA ILE A 432 2.96 -11.05 -20.43
C ILE A 432 2.95 -12.57 -20.20
N TYR A 433 3.16 -13.40 -21.23
CA TYR A 433 3.22 -14.85 -21.10
C TYR A 433 4.49 -15.31 -20.40
N ASP A 434 5.62 -14.65 -20.66
CA ASP A 434 6.88 -14.95 -19.96
C ASP A 434 6.73 -14.72 -18.46
N LEU A 435 6.00 -13.67 -18.03
CA LEU A 435 5.71 -13.43 -16.61
C LEU A 435 4.93 -14.60 -15.97
N THR A 436 4.04 -15.26 -16.72
CA THR A 436 3.29 -16.43 -16.22
C THR A 436 4.18 -17.66 -16.02
N ARG A 437 5.34 -17.71 -16.67
CA ARG A 437 6.27 -18.85 -16.69
C ARG A 437 7.43 -18.70 -15.72
N LEU A 438 7.61 -17.53 -15.10
CA LEU A 438 8.70 -17.29 -14.15
C LEU A 438 8.58 -18.24 -12.94
N GLU A 439 9.60 -19.08 -12.77
CA GLU A 439 9.79 -19.90 -11.57
C GLU A 439 10.56 -19.09 -10.52
N LEU A 440 9.82 -18.46 -9.60
CA LEU A 440 10.38 -17.61 -8.56
C LEU A 440 10.52 -18.36 -7.23
N ALA A 441 11.47 -17.95 -6.40
CA ALA A 441 11.73 -18.57 -5.12
C ALA A 441 10.51 -18.49 -4.19
N TYR A 442 10.04 -19.65 -3.73
CA TYR A 442 8.89 -19.77 -2.84
C TYR A 442 9.22 -20.54 -1.57
N ALA A 443 9.04 -19.85 -0.44
CA ALA A 443 8.64 -20.43 0.83
C ALA A 443 7.69 -19.42 1.52
N PRO A 444 6.87 -19.85 2.51
CA PRO A 444 5.83 -19.01 3.10
C PRO A 444 6.26 -17.61 3.59
N PRO A 445 7.48 -17.42 4.15
CA PRO A 445 7.93 -16.08 4.60
C PRO A 445 8.31 -15.12 3.48
N TYR A 446 8.44 -15.59 2.23
CA TYR A 446 9.05 -14.79 1.15
C TYR A 446 8.12 -14.55 -0.03
N SER A 447 7.23 -15.50 -0.34
CA SER A 447 6.29 -15.37 -1.45
C SER A 447 5.06 -16.28 -1.26
N SER A 448 4.25 -16.41 -2.29
CA SER A 448 3.18 -17.38 -2.44
C SER A 448 3.53 -18.39 -3.54
N ALA A 449 2.83 -19.52 -3.60
CA ALA A 449 3.07 -20.56 -4.62
C ALA A 449 2.95 -20.02 -6.07
N LYS A 450 2.20 -18.93 -6.25
CA LYS A 450 2.24 -18.08 -7.43
C LYS A 450 2.60 -16.68 -6.94
N ASP A 451 3.74 -16.16 -7.41
CA ASP A 451 4.19 -14.83 -7.00
C ASP A 451 3.21 -13.76 -7.54
N PRO A 452 3.07 -12.61 -6.85
CA PRO A 452 2.44 -11.42 -7.40
C PRO A 452 2.80 -11.10 -8.87
N VAL A 453 4.05 -11.32 -9.31
CA VAL A 453 4.43 -11.15 -10.74
C VAL A 453 3.71 -12.15 -11.64
N ASN A 454 3.63 -13.44 -11.24
CA ASN A 454 2.91 -14.45 -12.03
C ASN A 454 1.43 -14.09 -12.13
N PHE A 455 0.83 -13.63 -11.03
CA PHE A 455 -0.57 -13.17 -11.01
C PHE A 455 -0.80 -11.96 -11.93
N ALA A 456 0.11 -10.99 -11.95
CA ALA A 456 0.05 -9.86 -12.88
C ALA A 456 0.07 -10.33 -14.34
N GLY A 457 0.94 -11.30 -14.64
CA GLY A 457 0.97 -12.00 -15.93
C GLY A 457 -0.35 -12.68 -16.26
N TYR A 458 -0.90 -13.52 -15.37
CA TYR A 458 -2.17 -14.22 -15.61
C TYR A 458 -3.35 -13.26 -15.83
N ALA A 459 -3.42 -12.19 -15.06
CA ALA A 459 -4.46 -11.18 -15.24
C ALA A 459 -4.32 -10.48 -16.59
N ALA A 460 -3.10 -10.14 -17.00
CA ALA A 460 -2.83 -9.52 -18.29
C ALA A 460 -3.13 -10.48 -19.46
N THR A 461 -2.77 -11.76 -19.38
CA THR A 461 -3.08 -12.75 -20.43
C THR A 461 -4.58 -12.94 -20.57
N ASN A 462 -5.35 -12.94 -19.47
CA ASN A 462 -6.80 -13.04 -19.56
C ASN A 462 -7.44 -11.84 -20.29
N ILE A 463 -6.86 -10.64 -20.15
CA ILE A 463 -7.30 -9.45 -20.88
C ILE A 463 -6.91 -9.58 -22.36
N TYR A 464 -5.65 -9.91 -22.64
CA TYR A 464 -5.11 -10.07 -24.00
C TYR A 464 -5.85 -11.13 -24.82
N GLU A 465 -6.26 -12.23 -24.19
CA GLU A 465 -6.98 -13.34 -24.82
C GLU A 465 -8.49 -13.12 -24.90
N ASN A 466 -9.00 -11.93 -24.56
CA ASN A 466 -10.43 -11.59 -24.54
C ASN A 466 -11.26 -12.51 -23.60
N ILE A 467 -10.63 -13.08 -22.57
CA ILE A 467 -11.31 -13.88 -21.54
C ILE A 467 -12.08 -12.95 -20.58
N THR A 468 -11.55 -11.76 -20.35
CA THR A 468 -12.16 -10.66 -19.56
C THR A 468 -12.01 -9.34 -20.30
N HIS A 469 -12.97 -8.43 -20.13
CA HIS A 469 -12.92 -7.06 -20.67
C HIS A 469 -13.09 -6.09 -19.51
N PRO A 470 -12.08 -5.95 -18.64
CA PRO A 470 -12.24 -5.20 -17.43
C PRO A 470 -12.23 -3.70 -17.72
N VAL A 471 -12.97 -2.95 -16.92
CA VAL A 471 -13.10 -1.49 -17.04
C VAL A 471 -12.56 -0.80 -15.80
N THR A 472 -12.21 0.47 -15.93
CA THR A 472 -11.90 1.32 -14.78
C THR A 472 -13.18 1.73 -14.05
N TRP A 473 -13.03 2.22 -12.81
CA TRP A 473 -14.16 2.80 -12.08
C TRP A 473 -14.78 4.00 -12.80
N GLU A 474 -13.95 4.85 -13.40
CA GLU A 474 -14.40 6.00 -14.19
C GLU A 474 -15.25 5.58 -15.39
N GLN A 475 -14.79 4.58 -16.14
CA GLN A 475 -15.54 4.00 -17.26
C GLN A 475 -16.85 3.37 -16.80
N ALA A 476 -16.83 2.59 -15.72
CA ALA A 476 -18.04 1.97 -15.18
C ALA A 476 -19.08 3.00 -14.75
N PHE A 477 -18.67 4.07 -14.07
CA PHE A 477 -19.60 5.14 -13.66
C PHE A 477 -20.14 5.95 -14.82
N GLU A 478 -19.34 6.18 -15.87
CA GLU A 478 -19.84 6.87 -17.06
C GLU A 478 -20.83 5.99 -17.83
N GLU A 479 -20.48 4.72 -18.07
CA GLU A 479 -21.31 3.79 -18.85
C GLU A 479 -22.63 3.46 -18.12
N THR A 480 -22.64 3.38 -16.78
CA THR A 480 -23.87 3.08 -16.00
C THR A 480 -24.87 4.23 -15.89
N LYS A 481 -24.58 5.39 -16.48
CA LYS A 481 -25.57 6.46 -16.67
C LYS A 481 -26.60 6.14 -17.77
N GLU A 482 -26.26 5.25 -18.69
CA GLU A 482 -27.15 4.84 -19.76
C GLU A 482 -28.15 3.77 -19.28
N GLU A 483 -29.37 3.79 -19.80
CA GLU A 483 -30.38 2.78 -19.48
C GLU A 483 -29.90 1.37 -19.87
N GLY A 484 -30.19 0.38 -19.01
CA GLY A 484 -29.83 -1.02 -19.25
C GLY A 484 -28.41 -1.39 -18.83
N LYS A 485 -27.72 -0.54 -18.06
CA LYS A 485 -26.37 -0.79 -17.54
C LYS A 485 -26.32 -0.60 -16.03
N ASP A 486 -25.95 -1.65 -15.29
CA ASP A 486 -26.01 -1.64 -13.82
C ASP A 486 -24.69 -2.06 -13.17
N LEU A 487 -24.39 -1.47 -12.01
CA LEU A 487 -23.35 -1.97 -11.10
C LEU A 487 -23.87 -3.16 -10.30
N LEU A 488 -23.02 -4.17 -10.09
CA LEU A 488 -23.34 -5.35 -9.28
C LEU A 488 -22.23 -5.63 -8.26
N ASP A 489 -22.58 -5.52 -6.98
CA ASP A 489 -21.69 -5.86 -5.87
C ASP A 489 -21.75 -7.37 -5.62
N ILE A 490 -20.60 -8.05 -5.73
CA ILE A 490 -20.50 -9.50 -5.53
C ILE A 490 -19.72 -9.89 -4.27
N ARG A 491 -19.43 -8.92 -3.39
CA ARG A 491 -18.81 -9.19 -2.08
C ARG A 491 -19.73 -10.02 -1.19
N GLU A 492 -19.19 -10.68 -0.17
CA GLU A 492 -20.03 -11.35 0.81
C GLU A 492 -20.76 -10.32 1.69
N HIS A 493 -21.89 -10.72 2.29
CA HIS A 493 -22.74 -9.81 3.10
C HIS A 493 -21.95 -9.07 4.18
N THR A 494 -21.03 -9.76 4.87
CA THR A 494 -20.21 -9.17 5.95
C THR A 494 -19.25 -8.09 5.46
N GLU A 495 -18.66 -8.25 4.27
CA GLU A 495 -17.77 -7.26 3.68
C GLU A 495 -18.52 -6.03 3.21
N ARG A 496 -19.76 -6.21 2.73
CA ARG A 496 -20.61 -5.09 2.32
C ARG A 496 -20.95 -4.18 3.49
N LEU A 497 -21.16 -4.74 4.69
CA LEU A 497 -21.43 -3.96 5.91
C LEU A 497 -20.28 -3.01 6.27
N ALA A 498 -19.03 -3.38 5.97
CA ALA A 498 -17.89 -2.51 6.25
C ALA A 498 -17.84 -1.29 5.33
N SER A 499 -18.42 -1.37 4.12
CA SER A 499 -18.42 -0.26 3.15
C SER A 499 -19.51 -0.46 2.12
N ILE A 500 -20.60 0.29 2.25
CA ILE A 500 -21.76 0.24 1.34
C ILE A 500 -21.62 1.35 0.30
N ILE A 501 -21.82 1.00 -0.97
CA ILE A 501 -22.13 1.99 -2.02
C ILE A 501 -23.65 1.91 -2.21
N GLU A 502 -24.34 3.02 -1.94
CA GLU A 502 -25.80 3.07 -1.98
C GLU A 502 -26.35 2.84 -3.40
N GLY A 503 -27.55 2.29 -3.50
CA GLY A 503 -28.25 2.09 -4.77
C GLY A 503 -27.75 0.93 -5.63
N ILE A 504 -26.72 0.19 -5.20
CA ILE A 504 -26.15 -0.93 -5.96
C ILE A 504 -26.78 -2.28 -5.58
N GLN A 505 -27.20 -3.06 -6.58
CA GLN A 505 -27.68 -4.43 -6.40
C GLN A 505 -26.55 -5.32 -5.86
N HIS A 506 -26.89 -6.24 -4.96
CA HIS A 506 -25.91 -7.08 -4.28
C HIS A 506 -26.29 -8.55 -4.33
N ILE A 507 -25.40 -9.35 -4.90
CA ILE A 507 -25.51 -10.81 -4.98
C ILE A 507 -24.13 -11.39 -4.69
N PRO A 508 -23.88 -11.95 -3.49
CA PRO A 508 -22.59 -12.54 -3.16
C PRO A 508 -22.13 -13.56 -4.19
N LEU A 509 -20.82 -13.61 -4.46
CA LEU A 509 -20.25 -14.56 -5.42
C LEU A 509 -20.63 -16.02 -5.11
N THR A 510 -20.72 -16.36 -3.82
CA THR A 510 -21.10 -17.70 -3.35
C THR A 510 -22.55 -18.07 -3.71
N GLU A 511 -23.43 -17.08 -3.85
CA GLU A 511 -24.85 -17.25 -4.12
C GLU A 511 -25.20 -17.02 -5.60
N ILE A 512 -24.32 -16.36 -6.38
CA ILE A 512 -24.64 -15.85 -7.72
C ILE A 512 -25.21 -16.91 -8.66
N ARG A 513 -24.73 -18.15 -8.61
CA ARG A 513 -25.22 -19.25 -9.47
C ARG A 513 -26.65 -19.68 -9.17
N GLY A 514 -27.11 -19.50 -7.93
CA GLY A 514 -28.49 -19.82 -7.52
C GLY A 514 -29.44 -18.63 -7.58
N ARG A 515 -28.93 -17.44 -7.88
CA ARG A 515 -29.68 -16.16 -7.89
C ARG A 515 -29.54 -15.41 -9.21
N MET A 516 -29.15 -16.10 -10.29
CA MET A 516 -29.01 -15.47 -11.63
C MET A 516 -30.35 -14.95 -12.16
N ASP A 517 -31.44 -15.57 -11.72
CA ASP A 517 -32.82 -15.26 -12.10
C ASP A 517 -33.22 -13.83 -11.67
N GLU A 518 -32.51 -13.26 -10.70
CA GLU A 518 -32.67 -11.87 -10.24
C GLU A 518 -32.01 -10.85 -11.17
N LEU A 519 -31.25 -11.32 -12.17
CA LEU A 519 -30.56 -10.49 -13.15
C LEU A 519 -31.30 -10.55 -14.49
N ASP A 520 -31.56 -9.38 -15.06
CA ASP A 520 -32.08 -9.20 -16.41
C ASP A 520 -30.97 -9.41 -17.46
N LYS A 521 -31.13 -10.42 -18.33
CA LYS A 521 -30.18 -10.74 -19.41
C LYS A 521 -30.06 -9.69 -20.51
N SER A 522 -31.01 -8.75 -20.58
CA SER A 522 -30.94 -7.64 -21.55
C SER A 522 -29.98 -6.52 -21.11
N LYS A 523 -29.55 -6.52 -19.84
CA LYS A 523 -28.66 -5.52 -19.28
C LYS A 523 -27.19 -5.92 -19.37
N THR A 524 -26.32 -4.91 -19.38
CA THR A 524 -24.88 -5.07 -19.15
C THR A 524 -24.57 -4.84 -17.68
N TYR A 525 -23.87 -5.80 -17.04
CA TYR A 525 -23.48 -5.69 -15.63
C TYR A 525 -22.01 -5.34 -15.45
N TYR A 526 -21.72 -4.40 -14.56
CA TYR A 526 -20.38 -4.03 -14.16
C TYR A 526 -20.13 -4.53 -12.74
N VAL A 527 -19.43 -5.65 -12.63
CA VAL A 527 -19.24 -6.36 -11.36
C VAL A 527 -17.99 -5.87 -10.65
N PHE A 528 -18.09 -5.69 -9.33
CA PHE A 528 -16.93 -5.43 -8.48
C PHE A 528 -16.97 -6.27 -7.22
N CYS A 529 -15.78 -6.51 -6.67
CA CYS A 529 -15.62 -7.10 -5.35
C CYS A 529 -14.63 -6.27 -4.53
N SER A 530 -14.02 -6.85 -3.49
CA SER A 530 -13.00 -6.14 -2.71
C SER A 530 -11.80 -5.68 -3.54
N VAL A 531 -11.21 -6.57 -4.35
CA VAL A 531 -9.92 -6.36 -5.04
C VAL A 531 -9.91 -6.75 -6.53
N GLY A 532 -11.08 -6.98 -7.12
CA GLY A 532 -11.24 -7.40 -8.52
C GLY A 532 -11.17 -8.92 -8.78
N LEU A 533 -10.45 -9.72 -7.97
CA LEU A 533 -10.29 -11.17 -8.20
C LEU A 533 -11.64 -11.93 -8.27
N ARG A 534 -12.50 -11.73 -7.27
CA ARG A 534 -13.83 -12.35 -7.26
C ARG A 534 -14.74 -11.79 -8.35
N GLY A 535 -14.54 -10.52 -8.72
CA GLY A 535 -15.32 -9.87 -9.78
C GLY A 535 -15.03 -10.52 -11.13
N TYR A 536 -13.76 -10.82 -11.41
CA TYR A 536 -13.37 -11.66 -12.55
C TYR A 536 -14.06 -13.04 -12.53
N ILE A 537 -14.13 -13.71 -11.37
CA ILE A 537 -14.83 -15.00 -11.28
C ILE A 537 -16.33 -14.84 -11.60
N ALA A 538 -16.99 -13.80 -11.06
CA ALA A 538 -18.39 -13.50 -11.37
C ALA A 538 -18.60 -13.20 -12.86
N GLU A 539 -17.75 -12.37 -13.46
CA GLU A 539 -17.78 -12.07 -14.90
C GLU A 539 -17.68 -13.34 -15.73
N ARG A 540 -16.75 -14.25 -15.40
CA ARG A 540 -16.60 -15.53 -16.11
C ARG A 540 -17.82 -16.42 -15.99
N ILE A 541 -18.46 -16.45 -14.81
CA ILE A 541 -19.69 -17.20 -14.58
C ILE A 541 -20.81 -16.61 -15.45
N LEU A 542 -21.05 -15.31 -15.35
CA LEU A 542 -22.15 -14.63 -16.03
C LEU A 542 -22.02 -14.67 -17.55
N LYS A 543 -20.81 -14.43 -18.10
CA LYS A 543 -20.57 -14.54 -19.56
C LYS A 543 -20.88 -15.92 -20.12
N GLN A 544 -20.58 -16.99 -19.38
CA GLN A 544 -20.85 -18.36 -19.82
C GLN A 544 -22.35 -18.72 -19.77
N GLU A 545 -23.13 -17.97 -18.99
CA GLU A 545 -24.60 -18.08 -18.91
C GLU A 545 -25.32 -17.08 -19.84
N GLY A 546 -24.56 -16.39 -20.71
CA GLY A 546 -25.08 -15.51 -21.76
C GLY A 546 -25.38 -14.09 -21.32
N PHE A 547 -24.89 -13.63 -20.17
CA PHE A 547 -24.97 -12.23 -19.76
C PHE A 547 -23.84 -11.41 -20.38
N ASP A 548 -24.10 -10.14 -20.69
CA ASP A 548 -23.05 -9.15 -20.92
C ASP A 548 -22.56 -8.62 -19.57
N CYS A 549 -21.27 -8.79 -19.29
CA CYS A 549 -20.71 -8.51 -17.98
C CYS A 549 -19.25 -8.07 -18.08
N ARG A 550 -18.85 -7.08 -17.28
CA ARG A 550 -17.48 -6.56 -17.23
C ARG A 550 -17.02 -6.45 -15.77
N ASN A 551 -15.79 -6.88 -15.50
CA ASN A 551 -15.19 -6.74 -14.17
C ASN A 551 -14.57 -5.36 -13.98
N ILE A 552 -14.76 -4.73 -12.82
CA ILE A 552 -14.12 -3.45 -12.49
C ILE A 552 -12.73 -3.70 -11.90
N LEU A 553 -11.71 -3.07 -12.49
CA LEU A 553 -10.30 -3.19 -12.07
C LEU A 553 -10.09 -2.72 -10.63
N GLY A 554 -9.35 -3.52 -9.85
CA GLY A 554 -8.99 -3.19 -8.47
C GLY A 554 -10.12 -3.26 -7.43
N GLY A 555 -11.38 -3.39 -7.86
CA GLY A 555 -12.53 -3.49 -6.96
C GLY A 555 -12.70 -2.27 -6.04
N ILE A 556 -13.45 -2.44 -4.95
CA ILE A 556 -13.77 -1.33 -4.02
C ILE A 556 -12.54 -0.78 -3.31
N ARG A 557 -11.44 -1.55 -3.19
CA ARG A 557 -10.20 -1.05 -2.60
C ARG A 557 -9.61 0.10 -3.41
N THR A 558 -9.55 -0.05 -4.74
CA THR A 558 -9.15 1.04 -5.64
C THR A 558 -10.15 2.18 -5.59
N TRP A 559 -11.45 1.89 -5.59
CA TRP A 559 -12.49 2.92 -5.46
C TRP A 559 -12.28 3.78 -4.22
N LYS A 560 -12.07 3.16 -3.05
CA LYS A 560 -11.82 3.88 -1.82
C LYS A 560 -10.60 4.78 -1.92
N ALA A 561 -9.48 4.25 -2.43
CA ALA A 561 -8.29 5.06 -2.61
C ALA A 561 -8.58 6.30 -3.48
N LEU A 562 -9.36 6.14 -4.54
CA LEU A 562 -9.67 7.23 -5.48
C LEU A 562 -10.68 8.26 -4.94
N TYR A 563 -11.74 7.81 -4.25
CA TYR A 563 -12.94 8.62 -4.02
C TYR A 563 -13.33 8.78 -2.55
N ASP A 564 -12.80 7.95 -1.65
CA ASP A 564 -13.11 8.04 -0.21
C ASP A 564 -12.29 9.19 0.39
N THR A 565 -12.94 10.34 0.57
CA THR A 565 -12.33 11.65 0.88
C THR A 565 -12.38 12.01 2.37
N ASP A 566 -12.69 11.05 3.25
CA ASP A 566 -12.68 11.23 4.71
C ASP A 566 -11.27 11.54 5.29
N THR A 567 -10.22 11.59 4.47
CA THR A 567 -8.89 12.12 4.82
C THR A 567 -8.73 13.62 4.60
N SER A 568 -9.76 14.32 4.11
CA SER A 568 -9.81 15.79 4.17
C SER A 568 -10.09 16.24 5.61
N VAL A 569 -9.09 16.11 6.48
CA VAL A 569 -9.10 16.88 7.72
C VAL A 569 -8.94 18.34 7.29
N SER A 570 -10.06 19.06 7.24
CA SER A 570 -10.06 20.51 7.34
C SER A 570 -9.45 20.87 8.70
N LEU A 571 -8.12 21.01 8.73
CA LEU A 571 -7.43 21.68 9.81
C LEU A 571 -7.56 23.20 9.61
N GLU A 572 -8.80 23.67 9.54
CA GLU A 572 -9.10 25.06 9.87
C GLU A 572 -9.15 25.12 11.41
N ASP A 573 -8.30 25.97 11.98
CA ASP A 573 -8.08 26.21 13.42
C ASP A 573 -7.45 25.07 14.26
N GLN A 574 -6.12 24.93 14.14
CA GLN A 574 -5.27 24.66 15.30
C GLN A 574 -4.36 25.86 15.60
N SER A 575 -4.99 27.01 15.82
CA SER A 575 -4.34 28.23 16.32
C SER A 575 -4.20 28.27 17.85
N ASP A 576 -4.80 27.33 18.59
CA ASP A 576 -4.71 27.26 20.06
C ASP A 576 -4.43 25.84 20.57
N LEU A 577 -3.15 25.45 20.64
CA LEU A 577 -2.70 24.42 21.58
C LEU A 577 -2.00 25.13 22.74
N PRO A 578 -2.37 24.87 24.02
CA PRO A 578 -1.75 25.51 25.16
C PRO A 578 -0.23 25.33 25.14
N GLN A 579 0.49 26.45 25.25
CA GLN A 579 1.92 26.45 25.52
C GLN A 579 2.15 25.84 26.90
N ASP A 580 2.62 24.59 26.96
CA ASP A 580 3.27 24.09 28.16
C ASP A 580 4.77 23.94 27.89
N SER A 581 5.50 24.94 28.39
CA SER A 581 6.94 25.03 28.38
C SER A 581 7.51 24.15 29.49
N ASP A 582 7.66 22.85 29.24
CA ASP A 582 8.75 22.05 29.81
C ASP A 582 8.83 20.67 29.15
N ARG A 583 9.80 20.49 28.25
CA ARG A 583 10.27 19.18 27.82
C ARG A 583 11.77 19.12 28.04
N SER A 584 12.17 19.06 29.31
CA SER A 584 13.43 18.43 29.70
C SER A 584 13.37 16.95 29.32
N ALA A 585 14.45 16.45 28.70
CA ALA A 585 14.65 15.04 28.40
C ALA A 585 14.43 14.18 29.67
N PRO A 586 13.77 13.02 29.60
CA PRO A 586 13.60 12.19 30.79
C PRO A 586 14.95 11.58 31.17
N THR A 587 15.55 12.10 32.23
CA THR A 587 16.46 11.36 33.09
C THR A 587 15.73 10.16 33.67
N LEU A 588 16.38 8.99 33.58
CA LEU A 588 15.99 7.76 34.27
C LEU A 588 16.06 7.99 35.79
N GLU A 589 14.95 8.45 36.37
CA GLU A 589 14.71 8.37 37.81
C GLU A 589 13.40 7.64 38.07
N SER A 590 13.45 6.82 39.12
CA SER A 590 12.54 5.74 39.49
C SER A 590 11.08 6.16 39.64
N VAL A 591 10.20 5.39 38.97
CA VAL A 591 8.74 5.43 39.12
C VAL A 591 8.33 5.01 40.55
N PRO A 592 7.49 5.78 41.25
CA PRO A 592 6.82 5.30 42.46
C PRO A 592 5.74 4.28 42.08
N ALA A 593 5.78 3.11 42.70
CA ALA A 593 4.84 2.02 42.45
C ALA A 593 3.38 2.44 42.77
N ALA A 594 2.52 2.43 41.74
CA ALA A 594 1.06 2.43 41.89
C ALA A 594 0.39 1.74 40.68
N GLY A 595 -0.31 0.62 40.96
CA GLY A 595 -1.39 0.05 40.13
C GLY A 595 -1.00 -0.74 38.87
N THR A 596 -0.84 -2.06 38.99
CA THR A 596 -0.66 -2.98 37.85
C THR A 596 -1.95 -3.07 37.01
N VAL A 597 -1.97 -2.53 35.79
CA VAL A 597 -3.05 -2.75 34.80
C VAL A 597 -2.79 -4.09 34.08
N LYS A 598 -3.81 -4.95 33.99
CA LYS A 598 -3.74 -6.25 33.27
C LYS A 598 -3.82 -5.98 31.76
N LEU A 599 -2.75 -6.29 31.03
CA LEU A 599 -2.62 -6.13 29.58
C LEU A 599 -2.62 -7.52 28.92
N GLU A 600 -3.64 -7.83 28.11
CA GLU A 600 -3.67 -9.03 27.26
C GLU A 600 -3.31 -8.67 25.83
N SER A 601 -2.66 -9.57 25.07
CA SER A 601 -2.23 -9.30 23.69
C SER A 601 -2.81 -10.28 22.68
N LEU A 602 -3.19 -9.77 21.51
CA LEU A 602 -3.74 -10.54 20.38
C LEU A 602 -2.99 -10.21 19.09
N ASN A 603 -2.44 -11.21 18.42
CA ASN A 603 -1.80 -11.04 17.12
C ASN A 603 -2.72 -11.59 16.01
N VAL A 604 -3.17 -10.71 15.12
CA VAL A 604 -4.00 -11.00 13.93
C VAL A 604 -3.24 -10.72 12.63
N CYS A 605 -1.91 -10.66 12.68
CA CYS A 605 -1.05 -10.45 11.53
C CYS A 605 -1.20 -11.58 10.49
N GLY A 606 -1.22 -11.22 9.21
CA GLY A 606 -1.46 -12.12 8.07
C GLY A 606 -2.92 -12.15 7.60
N LEU A 607 -3.87 -11.78 8.45
CA LEU A 607 -5.26 -11.62 8.04
C LEU A 607 -5.46 -10.29 7.29
N SER A 608 -6.22 -10.32 6.19
CA SER A 608 -6.66 -9.11 5.49
C SER A 608 -8.09 -8.76 5.89
N CYS A 609 -8.48 -7.49 5.76
CA CYS A 609 -9.86 -7.03 6.00
C CYS A 609 -10.90 -8.01 5.40
N PRO A 610 -11.88 -8.52 6.18
CA PRO A 610 -12.24 -8.11 7.56
C PRO A 610 -11.64 -8.97 8.69
N GLY A 611 -10.72 -9.90 8.39
CA GLY A 611 -10.20 -10.90 9.32
C GLY A 611 -9.68 -10.36 10.67
N PRO A 612 -8.89 -9.27 10.71
CA PRO A 612 -8.43 -8.67 11.95
C PRO A 612 -9.56 -8.27 12.91
N ILE A 613 -10.59 -7.56 12.43
CA ILE A 613 -11.72 -7.08 13.25
C ILE A 613 -12.52 -8.26 13.83
N VAL A 614 -12.68 -9.33 13.06
CA VAL A 614 -13.41 -10.53 13.51
C VAL A 614 -12.69 -11.20 14.69
N GLU A 615 -11.37 -11.28 14.67
CA GLU A 615 -10.61 -11.88 15.76
C GLU A 615 -10.55 -10.96 16.99
N VAL A 616 -10.44 -9.63 16.80
CA VAL A 616 -10.51 -8.67 17.92
C VAL A 616 -11.84 -8.78 18.67
N ALA A 617 -12.95 -8.85 17.94
CA ALA A 617 -14.27 -9.00 18.54
C ALA A 617 -14.34 -10.26 19.43
N LYS A 618 -13.85 -11.40 18.92
CA LYS A 618 -13.81 -12.67 19.68
C LYS A 618 -12.96 -12.58 20.94
N THR A 619 -11.81 -11.91 20.90
CA THR A 619 -10.90 -11.82 22.05
C THR A 619 -11.37 -10.82 23.10
N ILE A 620 -11.94 -9.66 22.71
CA ILE A 620 -12.49 -8.69 23.67
C ILE A 620 -13.66 -9.29 24.46
N GLU A 621 -14.46 -10.16 23.84
CA GLU A 621 -15.54 -10.87 24.52
C GLU A 621 -15.03 -11.70 25.72
N THR A 622 -13.83 -12.27 25.64
CA THR A 622 -13.25 -13.11 26.72
C THR A 622 -12.59 -12.34 27.85
N LEU A 623 -12.41 -11.02 27.74
CA LEU A 623 -11.72 -10.19 28.75
C LEU A 623 -12.66 -9.66 29.85
N GLU A 624 -12.14 -9.33 31.02
CA GLU A 624 -12.91 -8.65 32.06
C GLU A 624 -13.11 -7.15 31.71
N PRO A 625 -14.23 -6.50 32.08
CA PRO A 625 -14.43 -5.07 31.85
C PRO A 625 -13.32 -4.21 32.47
N GLY A 626 -12.88 -3.18 31.76
CA GLY A 626 -11.72 -2.39 32.16
C GLY A 626 -10.36 -3.02 31.85
N THR A 627 -10.31 -4.26 31.35
CA THR A 627 -9.08 -4.90 30.83
C THR A 627 -8.68 -4.28 29.50
N HIS A 628 -7.38 -4.13 29.30
CA HIS A 628 -6.80 -3.59 28.07
C HIS A 628 -6.36 -4.75 27.17
N LEU A 629 -6.91 -4.80 25.95
CA LEU A 629 -6.44 -5.67 24.87
C LEU A 629 -5.51 -4.91 23.95
N TYR A 630 -4.28 -5.39 23.82
CA TYR A 630 -3.33 -4.91 22.83
C TYR A 630 -3.36 -5.81 21.59
N VAL A 631 -3.93 -5.32 20.50
CA VAL A 631 -4.02 -6.06 19.23
C VAL A 631 -2.89 -5.62 18.31
N THR A 632 -2.21 -6.56 17.65
CA THR A 632 -1.34 -6.29 16.49
C THR A 632 -1.89 -6.90 15.21
N ALA A 633 -1.86 -6.16 14.11
CA ALA A 633 -2.36 -6.55 12.78
C ALA A 633 -1.38 -6.12 11.68
N THR A 634 -1.42 -6.77 10.52
CA THR A 634 -0.66 -6.34 9.31
C THR A 634 -1.58 -5.81 8.21
N ASP A 635 -2.85 -5.53 8.54
CA ASP A 635 -3.79 -4.93 7.61
C ASP A 635 -3.78 -3.40 7.76
N PRO A 636 -3.46 -2.62 6.71
CA PRO A 636 -3.36 -1.17 6.81
C PRO A 636 -4.67 -0.46 7.15
N GLY A 637 -5.80 -1.07 6.78
CA GLY A 637 -7.13 -0.57 7.14
C GLY A 637 -7.49 -0.78 8.61
N PHE A 638 -6.74 -1.60 9.35
CA PHE A 638 -7.10 -2.06 10.68
C PHE A 638 -7.36 -0.90 11.67
N THR A 639 -6.54 0.14 11.67
CA THR A 639 -6.67 1.25 12.63
C THR A 639 -7.87 2.16 12.36
N LYS A 640 -8.34 2.23 11.11
CA LYS A 640 -9.60 2.90 10.72
C LYS A 640 -10.78 2.01 11.05
N ASP A 641 -10.72 0.75 10.63
CA ASP A 641 -11.77 -0.25 10.84
C ASP A 641 -12.02 -0.49 12.34
N ILE A 642 -10.96 -0.55 13.17
CA ILE A 642 -11.08 -0.80 14.61
C ILE A 642 -11.62 0.41 15.37
N GLN A 643 -11.35 1.62 14.89
CA GLN A 643 -11.93 2.83 15.44
C GLN A 643 -13.45 2.82 15.21
N ALA A 644 -13.87 2.65 13.96
CA ALA A 644 -15.28 2.54 13.61
C ALA A 644 -15.97 1.38 14.38
N TRP A 645 -15.27 0.26 14.58
CA TRP A 645 -15.77 -0.86 15.37
C TRP A 645 -15.92 -0.52 16.87
N CYS A 646 -14.95 0.18 17.48
CA CYS A 646 -15.06 0.61 18.88
C CYS A 646 -16.24 1.59 19.09
N GLU A 647 -16.38 2.56 18.18
CA GLU A 647 -17.48 3.54 18.18
C GLU A 647 -18.86 2.84 18.10
N ASN A 648 -18.96 1.78 17.29
CA ASN A 648 -20.19 1.02 17.11
C ASN A 648 -20.46 -0.05 18.19
N THR A 649 -19.49 -0.38 19.05
CA THR A 649 -19.60 -1.47 20.05
C THR A 649 -19.54 -1.00 21.51
N GLY A 650 -19.26 0.28 21.76
CA GLY A 650 -19.16 0.83 23.12
C GLY A 650 -17.87 0.49 23.88
N ASN A 651 -16.90 -0.13 23.20
CA ASN A 651 -15.54 -0.32 23.71
C ASN A 651 -14.73 0.97 23.55
N ARG A 652 -13.83 1.25 24.51
CA ARG A 652 -13.00 2.46 24.44
C ARG A 652 -11.69 2.16 23.73
N LEU A 653 -11.46 2.78 22.58
CA LEU A 653 -10.14 2.81 21.97
C LEU A 653 -9.21 3.67 22.85
N VAL A 654 -8.25 3.04 23.52
CA VAL A 654 -7.30 3.71 24.43
C VAL A 654 -6.16 4.32 23.64
N LYS A 655 -5.57 3.52 22.76
CA LYS A 655 -4.44 3.93 21.92
C LYS A 655 -4.52 3.19 20.60
N LYS A 656 -4.06 3.80 19.54
CA LYS A 656 -3.76 3.12 18.28
C LYS A 656 -2.51 3.70 17.69
N GLY A 657 -1.86 2.92 16.86
CA GLY A 657 -0.67 3.37 16.18
C GLY A 657 -0.08 2.26 15.34
N ARG A 658 1.20 2.40 15.08
CA ARG A 658 1.97 1.44 14.31
C ARG A 658 3.35 1.30 14.95
N GLU A 659 3.84 0.08 15.03
CA GLU A 659 5.19 -0.23 15.48
C GLU A 659 5.86 -1.13 14.42
N GLY A 660 6.81 -0.57 13.67
CA GLY A 660 7.45 -1.27 12.56
C GLY A 660 6.49 -1.68 11.44
N LYS A 661 6.31 -2.99 11.23
CA LYS A 661 5.45 -3.58 10.18
C LYS A 661 4.04 -3.94 10.67
N GLU A 662 3.73 -3.68 11.94
CA GLU A 662 2.46 -4.05 12.57
C GLU A 662 1.70 -2.80 13.01
N TRP A 663 0.42 -2.73 12.68
CA TRP A 663 -0.52 -1.78 13.27
C TRP A 663 -0.97 -2.32 14.62
N PHE A 664 -1.12 -1.44 15.61
CA PHE A 664 -1.63 -1.84 16.90
C PHE A 664 -2.83 -1.00 17.34
N ALA A 665 -3.69 -1.61 18.13
CA ALA A 665 -4.75 -0.94 18.84
C ALA A 665 -4.82 -1.49 20.27
N GLU A 666 -4.75 -0.59 21.24
CA GLU A 666 -5.07 -0.86 22.63
C GLU A 666 -6.52 -0.49 22.87
N ILE A 667 -7.31 -1.48 23.22
CA ILE A 667 -8.76 -1.35 23.38
C ILE A 667 -9.07 -1.71 24.82
N GLN A 668 -9.65 -0.78 25.56
CA GLN A 668 -10.20 -1.05 26.86
C GLN A 668 -11.62 -1.55 26.68
N LYS A 669 -11.89 -2.74 27.21
CA LYS A 669 -13.25 -3.28 27.25
C LYS A 669 -14.14 -2.33 28.04
N GLY A 670 -15.21 -1.86 27.42
CA GLY A 670 -16.17 -0.96 28.06
C GLY A 670 -16.75 -1.58 29.32
N GLY A 671 -16.75 -0.81 30.41
CA GLY A 671 -17.46 -1.15 31.65
C GLY A 671 -18.96 -1.05 31.42
N GLY A 672 -19.66 -2.17 31.40
CA GLY A 672 -21.11 -2.16 31.37
C GLY A 672 -21.68 -1.73 32.73
N ASP A 673 -21.75 -0.42 32.98
CA ASP A 673 -22.86 0.26 33.68
C ASP A 673 -22.69 1.80 33.62
N PRO A 674 -23.61 2.58 33.03
CA PRO A 674 -23.59 4.05 33.10
C PRO A 674 -24.29 4.52 34.38
N ALA A 675 -23.72 4.26 35.55
CA ALA A 675 -24.24 4.78 36.82
C ALA A 675 -23.21 4.74 37.97
N ALA A 676 -22.20 5.60 37.92
CA ALA A 676 -21.49 6.11 39.11
C ALA A 676 -20.44 7.18 38.72
N ASP A 677 -20.87 8.42 38.52
CA ASP A 677 -20.29 9.56 39.24
C ASP A 677 -21.18 10.80 38.99
N ASP A 678 -21.74 11.30 40.08
CA ASP A 678 -22.71 12.39 40.12
C ASP A 678 -21.96 13.73 40.14
N THR A 679 -22.22 14.61 39.17
CA THR A 679 -22.46 16.07 39.34
C THR A 679 -22.35 16.85 38.02
N THR A 680 -23.38 16.77 37.16
CA THR A 680 -23.84 17.91 36.33
C THR A 680 -25.17 17.55 35.63
N PRO A 681 -26.17 18.45 35.56
CA PRO A 681 -27.53 18.08 35.18
C PRO A 681 -27.69 17.91 33.66
N GLN A 682 -28.06 16.71 33.21
CA GLN A 682 -28.38 16.41 31.81
C GLN A 682 -29.87 16.56 31.51
N THR A 683 -30.15 17.32 30.45
CA THR A 683 -31.40 17.37 29.70
C THR A 683 -31.74 16.02 29.08
N ALA A 684 -33.03 15.67 29.16
CA ALA A 684 -33.61 14.42 28.68
C ALA A 684 -33.21 14.03 27.25
N GLN A 685 -32.51 12.90 27.12
CA GLN A 685 -32.50 12.05 25.93
C GLN A 685 -32.82 10.62 26.35
N SER A 686 -33.73 9.98 25.61
CA SER A 686 -34.20 8.62 25.83
C SER A 686 -33.06 7.60 25.79
N ALA A 687 -32.99 6.73 26.80
CA ALA A 687 -32.04 5.62 26.87
C ALA A 687 -32.11 4.71 25.61
N PRO A 688 -30.97 4.20 25.11
CA PRO A 688 -30.95 3.28 23.97
C PRO A 688 -31.56 1.92 24.38
N ARG A 689 -32.54 1.42 23.60
CA ARG A 689 -33.16 0.11 23.81
C ARG A 689 -32.17 -1.01 23.46
N ALA A 690 -32.08 -2.04 24.30
CA ALA A 690 -31.34 -3.27 24.00
C ALA A 690 -31.85 -3.92 22.69
N ASN A 691 -30.94 -4.32 21.82
CA ASN A 691 -31.26 -4.94 20.53
C ASN A 691 -31.87 -6.35 20.76
N GLU A 692 -33.09 -6.61 20.29
CA GLU A 692 -33.70 -7.95 20.34
C GLU A 692 -33.49 -8.70 18.99
N LYS A 693 -33.30 -10.02 19.03
CA LYS A 693 -33.09 -10.88 17.84
C LYS A 693 -34.09 -12.03 17.86
N THR A 694 -34.82 -12.25 16.78
CA THR A 694 -35.79 -13.34 16.72
C THR A 694 -35.44 -14.35 15.63
N MET A 695 -35.52 -15.64 15.97
CA MET A 695 -35.18 -16.75 15.09
C MET A 695 -36.36 -17.71 14.99
N ILE A 696 -36.86 -17.97 13.78
CA ILE A 696 -37.92 -18.92 13.51
C ILE A 696 -37.27 -20.21 13.03
N VAL A 697 -37.26 -21.23 13.88
CA VAL A 697 -36.64 -22.54 13.58
C VAL A 697 -37.71 -23.50 13.09
N PHE A 698 -37.77 -23.68 11.77
CA PHE A 698 -38.68 -24.60 11.09
C PHE A 698 -38.03 -25.96 10.80
N SER A 699 -36.73 -25.99 10.51
CA SER A 699 -36.03 -27.24 10.17
C SER A 699 -35.71 -28.10 11.39
N GLY A 700 -35.83 -29.42 11.23
CA GLY A 700 -35.40 -30.43 12.22
C GLY A 700 -34.06 -31.10 11.89
N ASP A 701 -33.31 -30.60 10.91
CA ASP A 701 -32.03 -31.19 10.52
C ASP A 701 -30.91 -30.82 11.52
N LEU A 702 -30.02 -31.76 11.82
CA LEU A 702 -28.98 -31.65 12.85
C LEU A 702 -28.03 -30.46 12.59
N ASP A 703 -27.55 -30.30 11.36
CA ASP A 703 -26.64 -29.22 10.97
C ASP A 703 -27.29 -27.84 11.05
N LYS A 704 -28.57 -27.73 10.67
CA LYS A 704 -29.34 -26.48 10.79
C LYS A 704 -29.70 -26.15 12.24
N ALA A 705 -30.00 -27.17 13.04
CA ALA A 705 -30.21 -27.01 14.47
C ALA A 705 -28.92 -26.54 15.18
N ILE A 706 -27.77 -27.14 14.85
CA ILE A 706 -26.46 -26.69 15.35
C ILE A 706 -26.21 -25.23 14.96
N ALA A 707 -26.41 -24.88 13.69
CA ALA A 707 -26.27 -23.49 13.24
C ALA A 707 -27.21 -22.54 13.99
N SER A 708 -28.50 -22.90 14.14
CA SER A 708 -29.49 -22.08 14.85
C SER A 708 -29.07 -21.76 16.29
N PHE A 709 -28.59 -22.76 17.03
CA PHE A 709 -28.17 -22.57 18.42
C PHE A 709 -26.79 -21.90 18.54
N ILE A 710 -25.87 -22.08 17.57
CA ILE A 710 -24.63 -21.30 17.50
C ILE A 710 -24.96 -19.81 17.30
N ILE A 711 -25.87 -19.49 16.38
CA ILE A 711 -26.28 -18.10 16.11
C ILE A 711 -27.04 -17.53 17.30
N ALA A 712 -27.93 -18.29 17.93
CA ALA A 712 -28.67 -17.86 19.13
C ALA A 712 -27.74 -17.57 20.31
N ASN A 713 -26.77 -18.45 20.58
CA ASN A 713 -25.79 -18.25 21.64
C ASN A 713 -24.86 -17.08 21.33
N GLY A 714 -24.44 -16.92 20.07
CA GLY A 714 -23.65 -15.76 19.65
C GLY A 714 -24.42 -14.44 19.80
N ALA A 715 -25.68 -14.41 19.37
CA ALA A 715 -26.53 -13.24 19.52
C ALA A 715 -26.78 -12.89 21.00
N ALA A 716 -27.04 -13.88 21.85
CA ALA A 716 -27.21 -13.69 23.29
C ALA A 716 -25.92 -13.22 23.96
N ALA A 717 -24.77 -13.76 23.55
CA ALA A 717 -23.45 -13.33 24.01
C ALA A 717 -23.12 -11.88 23.61
N MET A 718 -23.60 -11.42 22.45
CA MET A 718 -23.53 -10.02 22.00
C MET A 718 -24.49 -9.08 22.77
N GLY A 719 -25.05 -9.51 23.90
CA GLY A 719 -25.97 -8.73 24.73
C GLY A 719 -27.35 -8.53 24.12
N ASN A 720 -27.68 -9.23 23.02
CA ASN A 720 -29.01 -9.16 22.46
C ASN A 720 -29.97 -10.03 23.26
N LYS A 721 -31.20 -9.56 23.44
CA LYS A 721 -32.27 -10.44 23.89
C LYS A 721 -32.67 -11.34 22.72
N VAL A 722 -32.56 -12.66 22.89
CA VAL A 722 -32.82 -13.61 21.80
C VAL A 722 -34.10 -14.39 22.05
N ASN A 723 -34.98 -14.41 21.04
CA ASN A 723 -36.20 -15.19 21.01
C ASN A 723 -36.08 -16.25 19.90
N MET A 724 -36.23 -17.54 20.24
CA MET A 724 -36.27 -18.62 19.27
C MET A 724 -37.67 -19.25 19.24
N PHE A 725 -38.34 -19.16 18.09
CA PHE A 725 -39.65 -19.72 17.86
C PHE A 725 -39.56 -21.01 17.03
N PHE A 726 -39.86 -22.15 17.65
CA PHE A 726 -39.78 -23.48 17.01
C PHE A 726 -41.14 -23.90 16.48
N THR A 727 -41.17 -24.26 15.21
CA THR A 727 -42.39 -24.63 14.49
C THR A 727 -42.15 -25.86 13.60
N PHE A 728 -43.21 -26.60 13.29
CA PHE A 728 -43.15 -27.85 12.51
C PHE A 728 -41.97 -28.75 12.89
N TRP A 729 -41.10 -29.13 11.94
CA TRP A 729 -40.02 -30.10 12.15
C TRP A 729 -38.99 -29.65 13.20
N GLY A 730 -38.80 -28.35 13.39
CA GLY A 730 -37.95 -27.75 14.41
C GLY A 730 -38.38 -28.10 15.83
N LEU A 731 -39.66 -28.40 16.07
CA LEU A 731 -40.14 -28.87 17.38
C LEU A 731 -39.44 -30.16 17.84
N ASN A 732 -38.97 -31.01 16.91
CA ASN A 732 -38.28 -32.24 17.27
C ASN A 732 -36.93 -31.99 17.96
N ILE A 733 -36.33 -30.81 17.76
CA ILE A 733 -35.09 -30.39 18.45
C ILE A 733 -35.35 -30.23 19.96
N LEU A 734 -36.53 -29.74 20.32
CA LEU A 734 -36.93 -29.44 21.71
C LEU A 734 -37.52 -30.65 22.46
N ARG A 735 -37.69 -31.81 21.82
CA ARG A 735 -38.26 -32.99 22.48
C ARG A 735 -37.26 -33.64 23.43
N ARG A 736 -37.76 -34.22 24.53
CA ARG A 736 -36.94 -35.06 25.41
C ARG A 736 -36.50 -36.33 24.68
N ASP A 737 -35.27 -36.76 24.95
CA ASP A 737 -34.73 -38.03 24.43
C ASP A 737 -35.49 -39.25 25.00
N GLN A 738 -36.00 -39.14 26.22
CA GLN A 738 -36.71 -40.20 26.93
C GLN A 738 -38.19 -40.24 26.55
N LYS A 739 -38.78 -41.45 26.54
CA LYS A 739 -40.21 -41.63 26.25
C LYS A 739 -41.04 -41.23 27.47
N VAL A 740 -41.82 -40.16 27.35
CA VAL A 740 -42.76 -39.71 28.38
C VAL A 740 -44.14 -40.36 28.14
N PRO A 741 -44.77 -40.99 29.14
CA PRO A 741 -46.09 -41.58 29.00
C PRO A 741 -47.16 -40.48 28.99
N VAL A 742 -47.76 -40.21 27.83
CA VAL A 742 -48.82 -39.22 27.65
C VAL A 742 -50.02 -39.84 26.92
N LYS A 743 -51.25 -39.40 27.25
CA LYS A 743 -52.47 -39.85 26.58
C LYS A 743 -52.61 -39.13 25.25
N LYS A 744 -52.63 -39.89 24.15
CA LYS A 744 -52.76 -39.40 22.77
C LYS A 744 -53.80 -40.21 22.01
N ASP A 745 -54.47 -39.59 21.06
CA ASP A 745 -55.33 -40.28 20.09
C ASP A 745 -54.49 -41.17 19.13
N PHE A 746 -55.18 -41.98 18.33
CA PHE A 746 -54.54 -42.98 17.47
C PHE A 746 -53.61 -42.35 16.42
N MET A 747 -54.03 -41.24 15.79
CA MET A 747 -53.26 -40.54 14.76
C MET A 747 -52.01 -39.87 15.33
N SER A 748 -52.16 -39.18 16.47
CA SER A 748 -51.05 -38.52 17.19
C SER A 748 -50.00 -39.52 17.68
N LYS A 749 -50.41 -40.74 18.08
CA LYS A 749 -49.48 -41.83 18.41
C LYS A 749 -48.66 -42.28 17.20
N MET A 750 -49.27 -42.34 16.02
CA MET A 750 -48.59 -42.74 14.78
C MET A 750 -47.58 -41.68 14.35
N PHE A 751 -47.99 -40.40 14.26
CA PHE A 751 -47.10 -39.28 13.92
C PHE A 751 -45.93 -39.15 14.92
N SER A 752 -46.22 -39.16 16.22
CA SER A 752 -45.18 -39.10 17.27
C SER A 752 -44.25 -40.33 17.32
N GLY A 753 -44.63 -41.43 16.67
CA GLY A 753 -43.81 -42.63 16.52
C GLY A 753 -42.79 -42.52 15.38
N MET A 754 -43.15 -41.82 14.30
CA MET A 754 -42.32 -41.67 13.09
C MET A 754 -41.28 -40.54 13.20
N MET A 755 -41.50 -39.57 14.08
CA MET A 755 -40.63 -38.40 14.21
C MET A 755 -39.45 -38.63 15.15
N PRO A 756 -38.29 -37.99 14.90
CA PRO A 756 -37.15 -38.02 15.82
C PRO A 756 -37.54 -37.57 17.23
N ARG A 757 -36.90 -38.18 18.23
CA ARG A 757 -37.04 -37.79 19.64
C ARG A 757 -35.72 -37.24 20.12
N GLY A 758 -35.71 -35.92 20.32
CA GLY A 758 -34.57 -35.16 20.79
C GLY A 758 -33.45 -34.99 19.77
N SER A 759 -32.53 -34.09 20.14
CA SER A 759 -31.43 -33.59 19.31
C SER A 759 -30.46 -34.70 18.84
N ARG A 760 -30.38 -35.83 19.55
CA ARG A 760 -29.50 -36.98 19.20
C ARG A 760 -30.00 -37.80 18.02
N LYS A 761 -31.30 -37.77 17.73
CA LYS A 761 -31.91 -38.57 16.66
C LYS A 761 -32.08 -37.81 15.35
N LEU A 762 -31.74 -36.53 15.30
CA LEU A 762 -31.80 -35.70 14.10
C LEU A 762 -30.82 -36.21 13.02
N GLY A 763 -31.24 -36.13 11.76
CA GLY A 763 -30.40 -36.46 10.59
C GLY A 763 -29.74 -35.21 10.01
N LEU A 764 -28.72 -35.36 9.16
CA LEU A 764 -28.15 -34.24 8.42
C LEU A 764 -29.01 -33.85 7.22
N SER A 765 -29.07 -32.56 6.90
CA SER A 765 -29.84 -32.01 5.77
C SER A 765 -29.33 -32.48 4.40
N LYS A 766 -28.02 -32.72 4.29
CA LYS A 766 -27.34 -33.29 3.12
C LYS A 766 -26.32 -34.34 3.54
N MET A 767 -26.03 -35.30 2.65
CA MET A 767 -25.01 -36.33 2.89
C MET A 767 -25.23 -37.13 4.19
N ASN A 768 -26.48 -37.47 4.50
CA ASN A 768 -26.82 -38.22 5.71
C ASN A 768 -26.34 -39.68 5.64
N PHE A 769 -26.06 -40.23 4.45
CA PHE A 769 -25.54 -41.60 4.21
C PHE A 769 -26.25 -42.68 5.06
N GLY A 770 -27.58 -42.72 5.02
CA GLY A 770 -28.38 -43.67 5.81
C GLY A 770 -28.27 -43.51 7.33
N GLY A 771 -27.84 -42.34 7.82
CA GLY A 771 -27.62 -42.04 9.23
C GLY A 771 -26.16 -42.14 9.69
N ALA A 772 -25.22 -42.49 8.81
CA ALA A 772 -23.79 -42.46 9.14
C ALA A 772 -23.24 -41.01 9.24
N GLY A 773 -23.79 -40.08 8.45
CA GLY A 773 -23.32 -38.69 8.40
C GLY A 773 -23.41 -37.96 9.75
N LYS A 774 -24.52 -38.16 10.50
CA LYS A 774 -24.69 -37.52 11.83
C LYS A 774 -23.66 -37.98 12.87
N ASN A 775 -23.20 -39.24 12.79
CA ASN A 775 -22.18 -39.75 13.70
C ASN A 775 -20.80 -39.22 13.31
N MET A 776 -20.54 -39.09 12.01
CA MET A 776 -19.30 -38.55 11.48
C MET A 776 -19.12 -37.08 11.86
N ILE A 777 -20.14 -36.24 11.66
CA ILE A 777 -20.07 -34.81 12.01
C ILE A 777 -19.89 -34.62 13.53
N ARG A 778 -20.63 -35.36 14.37
CA ARG A 778 -20.49 -35.29 15.83
C ARG A 778 -19.10 -35.73 16.30
N ASN A 779 -18.51 -36.75 15.67
CA ASN A 779 -17.13 -37.15 15.96
C ASN A 779 -16.09 -36.11 15.53
N VAL A 780 -16.29 -35.46 14.38
CA VAL A 780 -15.42 -34.36 13.93
C VAL A 780 -15.53 -33.17 14.88
N MET A 781 -16.75 -32.79 15.26
CA MET A 781 -17.00 -31.72 16.24
C MET A 781 -16.29 -32.02 17.56
N LYS A 782 -16.42 -33.24 18.10
CA LYS A 782 -15.72 -33.65 19.31
C LYS A 782 -14.19 -33.58 19.18
N LYS A 783 -13.63 -34.04 18.05
CA LYS A 783 -12.17 -33.96 17.79
C LYS A 783 -11.67 -32.52 17.66
N LYS A 784 -12.53 -31.62 17.20
CA LYS A 784 -12.26 -30.19 17.04
C LYS A 784 -12.71 -29.36 18.24
N ASN A 785 -13.12 -30.01 19.34
CA ASN A 785 -13.60 -29.36 20.57
C ASN A 785 -14.80 -28.41 20.36
N ILE A 786 -15.66 -28.70 19.40
CA ILE A 786 -16.90 -27.95 19.14
C ILE A 786 -18.03 -28.55 19.99
N ALA A 787 -18.78 -27.70 20.70
CA ALA A 787 -19.91 -28.09 21.53
C ALA A 787 -20.97 -28.86 20.73
N SER A 788 -21.47 -29.93 21.34
CA SER A 788 -22.59 -30.70 20.82
C SER A 788 -23.87 -29.86 20.82
N LEU A 789 -24.85 -30.25 19.98
CA LEU A 789 -26.16 -29.56 19.96
C LEU A 789 -26.81 -29.53 21.35
N GLU A 790 -26.63 -30.59 22.14
CA GLU A 790 -27.16 -30.67 23.51
C GLU A 790 -26.52 -29.60 24.42
N GLU A 791 -25.20 -29.42 24.32
CA GLU A 791 -24.47 -28.39 25.07
C GLU A 791 -24.85 -26.98 24.59
N LEU A 792 -25.02 -26.78 23.29
CA LEU A 792 -25.47 -25.50 22.72
C LEU A 792 -26.88 -25.12 23.17
N ILE A 793 -27.81 -26.08 23.25
CA ILE A 793 -29.17 -25.85 23.78
C ILE A 793 -29.10 -25.45 25.27
N GLN A 794 -28.23 -26.08 26.04
CA GLN A 794 -28.07 -25.77 27.45
C GLN A 794 -27.45 -24.38 27.66
N GLN A 795 -26.43 -24.03 26.89
CA GLN A 795 -25.84 -22.68 26.87
C GLN A 795 -26.87 -21.61 26.51
N ALA A 796 -27.78 -21.89 25.57
CA ALA A 796 -28.85 -20.96 25.20
C ALA A 796 -29.78 -20.66 26.39
N LYS A 797 -30.15 -21.70 27.15
CA LYS A 797 -30.97 -21.53 28.35
C LYS A 797 -30.26 -20.69 29.41
N GLU A 798 -28.99 -20.98 29.64
CA GLU A 798 -28.17 -20.27 30.62
C GLU A 798 -27.95 -18.80 30.23
N ALA A 799 -27.85 -18.53 28.92
CA ALA A 799 -27.76 -17.18 28.36
C ALA A 799 -29.10 -16.42 28.30
N GLY A 800 -30.20 -17.00 28.83
CA GLY A 800 -31.51 -16.35 28.86
C GLY A 800 -32.22 -16.29 27.49
N VAL A 801 -31.83 -17.14 26.54
CA VAL A 801 -32.52 -17.27 25.25
C VAL A 801 -33.93 -17.81 25.48
N LYS A 802 -34.93 -17.02 25.08
CA LYS A 802 -36.34 -17.41 25.19
C LYS A 802 -36.69 -18.40 24.08
N MET A 803 -36.95 -19.66 24.43
CA MET A 803 -37.39 -20.68 23.46
C MET A 803 -38.89 -20.90 23.54
N THR A 804 -39.59 -20.69 22.43
CA THR A 804 -41.05 -20.81 22.32
C THR A 804 -41.42 -21.92 21.33
N ALA A 805 -42.22 -22.89 21.74
CA ALA A 805 -42.80 -23.92 20.89
C ALA A 805 -44.17 -23.47 20.34
N CYS A 806 -44.38 -23.63 19.03
CA CYS A 806 -45.63 -23.28 18.36
C CYS A 806 -46.78 -24.23 18.74
N GLN A 807 -47.82 -23.73 19.42
CA GLN A 807 -49.00 -24.50 19.83
C GLN A 807 -49.67 -25.22 18.64
N MET A 808 -49.91 -24.51 17.53
CA MET A 808 -50.57 -25.09 16.36
C MET A 808 -49.75 -26.24 15.75
N SER A 809 -48.43 -26.11 15.71
CA SER A 809 -47.57 -27.20 15.22
C SER A 809 -47.51 -28.38 16.20
N MET A 810 -47.56 -28.11 17.52
CA MET A 810 -47.66 -29.15 18.54
C MET A 810 -48.95 -29.97 18.37
N ASP A 811 -50.10 -29.31 18.15
CA ASP A 811 -51.39 -29.97 17.93
C ASP A 811 -51.37 -30.83 16.65
N VAL A 812 -50.86 -30.28 15.55
CA VAL A 812 -50.76 -31.00 14.26
C VAL A 812 -49.84 -32.21 14.34
N MET A 813 -48.72 -32.09 15.07
CA MET A 813 -47.72 -33.15 15.18
C MET A 813 -47.98 -34.11 16.36
N GLY A 814 -49.05 -33.86 17.13
CA GLY A 814 -49.42 -34.64 18.31
C GLY A 814 -48.32 -34.64 19.39
N ILE A 815 -47.64 -33.52 19.60
CA ILE A 815 -46.60 -33.32 20.63
C ILE A 815 -47.23 -32.56 21.80
N THR A 816 -47.09 -33.11 23.01
CA THR A 816 -47.59 -32.49 24.25
C THR A 816 -46.48 -31.72 24.96
N HIS A 817 -46.81 -30.71 25.79
CA HIS A 817 -45.81 -29.88 26.49
C HIS A 817 -44.91 -30.72 27.40
N GLU A 818 -45.46 -31.77 28.00
CA GLU A 818 -44.73 -32.72 28.87
C GLU A 818 -43.62 -33.49 28.12
N GLU A 819 -43.67 -33.52 26.78
CA GLU A 819 -42.64 -34.15 25.95
C GLU A 819 -41.49 -33.20 25.56
N LEU A 820 -41.57 -31.90 25.90
CA LEU A 820 -40.54 -30.90 25.61
C LEU A 820 -39.51 -30.79 26.76
N ILE A 821 -38.29 -30.37 26.43
CA ILE A 821 -37.25 -30.08 27.43
C ILE A 821 -37.67 -28.93 28.35
N ASP A 822 -37.15 -28.91 29.58
CA ASP A 822 -37.50 -27.88 30.57
C ASP A 822 -37.09 -26.48 30.10
N GLY A 823 -37.89 -25.45 30.42
CA GLY A 823 -37.61 -24.05 30.05
C GLY A 823 -38.11 -23.61 28.67
N VAL A 824 -38.93 -24.43 28.00
CA VAL A 824 -39.61 -24.08 26.74
C VAL A 824 -41.01 -23.54 27.03
N GLU A 825 -41.29 -22.33 26.54
CA GLU A 825 -42.61 -21.71 26.57
C GLU A 825 -43.49 -22.19 25.40
N VAL A 826 -44.80 -22.09 25.54
CA VAL A 826 -45.75 -22.39 24.45
C VAL A 826 -46.38 -21.10 23.98
N GLY A 827 -46.32 -20.85 22.67
CA GLY A 827 -46.80 -19.62 22.07
C GLY A 827 -47.42 -19.83 20.70
N GLY A 828 -48.21 -18.85 20.26
CA GLY A 828 -48.79 -18.82 18.92
C GLY A 828 -48.07 -17.83 18.02
N VAL A 829 -48.57 -17.68 16.79
CA VAL A 829 -48.06 -16.71 15.81
C VAL A 829 -48.03 -15.29 16.36
N ALA A 830 -49.01 -14.89 17.18
CA ALA A 830 -49.06 -13.57 17.79
C ALA A 830 -47.89 -13.29 18.76
N SER A 831 -47.45 -14.30 19.52
CA SER A 831 -46.28 -14.19 20.41
C SER A 831 -45.00 -13.99 19.62
N MET A 832 -44.84 -14.75 18.53
CA MET A 832 -43.71 -14.64 17.62
C MET A 832 -43.68 -13.28 16.90
N LEU A 833 -44.82 -12.79 16.40
CA LEU A 833 -44.88 -11.49 15.74
C LEU A 833 -44.56 -10.35 16.71
N ASN A 834 -45.03 -10.40 17.95
CA ASN A 834 -44.67 -9.40 18.96
C ASN A 834 -43.17 -9.42 19.32
N ASP A 835 -42.54 -10.60 19.34
CA ASP A 835 -41.09 -10.73 19.54
C ASP A 835 -40.31 -10.25 18.29
N ASN A 836 -40.87 -10.41 17.08
CA ASN A 836 -40.30 -9.87 15.82
C ASN A 836 -40.40 -8.34 15.74
N ASP A 837 -41.52 -7.74 16.14
CA ASP A 837 -41.74 -6.28 16.07
C ASP A 837 -40.76 -5.51 16.97
N ARG A 838 -40.27 -6.16 18.03
CA ARG A 838 -39.25 -5.62 18.94
C ARG A 838 -37.84 -5.96 18.49
N SER A 839 -37.70 -6.86 17.53
CA SER A 839 -36.43 -7.30 17.00
C SER A 839 -35.98 -6.45 15.83
N ASN A 840 -34.68 -6.11 15.81
CA ASN A 840 -34.05 -5.45 14.68
C ASN A 840 -33.40 -6.46 13.70
N MET A 841 -33.64 -7.76 13.86
CA MET A 841 -33.19 -8.81 12.94
C MET A 841 -33.98 -10.11 13.14
N ASN A 842 -34.60 -10.58 12.05
CA ASN A 842 -35.37 -11.82 12.05
C ASN A 842 -34.72 -12.86 11.13
N LEU A 843 -34.44 -14.07 11.64
CA LEU A 843 -33.88 -15.18 10.87
C LEU A 843 -34.89 -16.32 10.75
N PHE A 844 -35.04 -16.89 9.56
CA PHE A 844 -35.88 -18.07 9.33
C PHE A 844 -34.99 -19.25 8.93
N ILE A 845 -34.97 -20.32 9.75
CA ILE A 845 -33.96 -21.39 9.71
C ILE A 845 -34.56 -22.80 9.55
#